data_AF-A0A9W4SH56-F1
#
_entry.id   AF-A0A9W4SH56-F1
#
_cell.length_a   1.000
_cell.length_b   1.000
_cell.length_c   1.000
_cell.angle_alpha   90.00
_cell.angle_beta   90.00
_cell.angle_gamma   90.00
#
_symmetry.space_group_name_H-M   'P 1'
#
loop_
_entity.id
_entity.type
_entity.pdbx_description
1 polymer ?
#
loop_
_entity_poly.entity_id
_entity_poly.type
_entity_poly.pdbx_seq_one_letter_code
_entity_poly.pdbx_strand_id
1 'polypeptide(L)'
;MSPAIGTSFKPYQPYTHRLRKILEEYPDGSQVLREILQNSDDAESTEQIFILDHNTYPSNSLFKPGLKKFQGPALLARNNKYFEDRDFKSLLKLADSEKSDQFDKIGVMGVGFNSIYHITDSPTFITGNNYVILDPHEWYYDGGEKFDFVKNNLVEEYPDQFAPFGIQCNESFKGTLFRYPLRTETDSEISTKIYKPIEILEMFQRFYENKSINSLLFLKYIESISFFELKKGATEPELLYTILLENADEVREKRRLIAKKVGPLMNSLNSGELNGNNQLYTSYIATFCRQKGDSKEKRTCLILNYLDDLLETEVYFQSNFNRSIRDYKFIPNVGLAVPLNDLSAAGRLFCFLPLPIYMPFPVSVHGYFAKIFSKIKDCYCLKDEVLVCFVAPILDYEVTNNNFLKHLKWNLYPDVKIVLKQLEFCRDVAQPRDIKTICNAIYKYMDEMCQSSDETFRREFDFMKQKLENKQWILCENTFYSTDRVFFNLSDEFRSSLFAKLPMDYARTLFNVMGVRNEVGIKDLILIIKNMMMDNEDREFPENEITNNADDAKATRFSIIIDEREHDTFKKSLFSEEMKDWQGPAIWIYNDANSNILPLIEHGGYDCAFHITDLPSIVSGKYIAFMDPNAKFLPSPRRNKVVIFDFIETGFKEKLPDQCYPFEAIEGCDFLKEFKGTLLRLPLRTLRLAGQSEISEESFKIRDIMGQFRNVQGNKEILFLKYIESCSLYRIEEQKEAPQMIWQAQINHMLDTSGTERNRVIRKTLTDRAQIYQFGIEINNIHYRVSEIWLLCTGGHDNTNSFPNPPEIKGEMFSRINMPICTNLGVHLNGDFSLSSEGSNILQGDSGKRVIPNNTLSAFVSANELYDINVLLFQNIFADKDKFLPLELLNDPVCLRALVRIGLKSRVDCNAYIECAQDIKLQIENNEDSVKNRAKYLVRYLYENTDTLNLNDEQWAKILQIKFVPSEKNLDQFYKNPEITSGFETLGSL
;
A
#
# COMPACT_ATOMS: atom_id res chain seq x y z
N MET A 1 -8.38 -46.41 14.40
CA MET A 1 -7.01 -45.84 14.36
C MET A 1 -7.13 -44.36 14.68
N SER A 2 -6.10 -43.75 15.26
CA SER A 2 -6.01 -42.28 15.42
C SER A 2 -5.79 -41.61 14.05
N PRO A 3 -6.28 -40.37 13.85
CA PRO A 3 -6.08 -39.64 12.60
C PRO A 3 -4.60 -39.32 12.35
N ALA A 4 -4.25 -39.09 11.08
CA ALA A 4 -2.91 -38.64 10.69
C ALA A 4 -2.63 -37.22 11.22
N ILE A 5 -1.39 -36.99 11.69
CA ILE A 5 -0.98 -35.71 12.27
C ILE A 5 -0.07 -35.01 11.26
N GLY A 6 -0.54 -33.90 10.69
CA GLY A 6 0.25 -32.95 9.92
C GLY A 6 0.56 -31.70 10.74
N THR A 7 1.72 -31.07 10.49
CA THR A 7 2.13 -29.80 11.10
C THR A 7 2.07 -28.67 10.08
N SER A 8 1.53 -27.51 10.47
CA SER A 8 1.43 -26.34 9.59
C SER A 8 2.80 -25.75 9.25
N PHE A 9 2.93 -25.26 8.02
CA PHE A 9 4.12 -24.54 7.55
C PHE A 9 3.68 -23.18 6.99
N LYS A 10 4.15 -22.10 7.62
CA LYS A 10 3.95 -20.70 7.18
C LYS A 10 5.26 -19.93 7.35
N PRO A 11 5.71 -19.13 6.38
CA PRO A 11 6.82 -18.21 6.58
C PRO A 11 6.40 -17.06 7.53
N TYR A 12 7.32 -16.62 8.39
CA TYR A 12 7.13 -15.58 9.40
C TYR A 12 8.18 -14.47 9.22
N GLN A 13 7.83 -13.23 9.54
CA GLN A 13 8.76 -12.09 9.62
C GLN A 13 8.77 -11.53 11.05
N PRO A 14 9.93 -11.47 11.72
CA PRO A 14 10.05 -10.89 13.05
C PRO A 14 9.52 -9.44 13.11
N TYR A 15 8.70 -9.16 14.12
CA TYR A 15 8.13 -7.83 14.35
C TYR A 15 9.24 -6.80 14.65
N THR A 16 10.35 -7.25 15.27
CA THR A 16 11.59 -6.48 15.49
C THR A 16 12.07 -5.73 14.23
N HIS A 17 12.09 -6.42 13.09
CA HIS A 17 12.56 -5.88 11.81
C HIS A 17 11.61 -4.83 11.22
N ARG A 18 10.30 -4.93 11.49
CA ARG A 18 9.33 -3.89 11.13
C ARG A 18 9.51 -2.65 11.99
N LEU A 19 9.69 -2.83 13.31
CA LEU A 19 9.94 -1.72 14.23
C LEU A 19 11.24 -0.98 13.90
N ARG A 20 12.34 -1.69 13.59
CA ARG A 20 13.62 -1.07 13.16
C ARG A 20 13.43 -0.10 11.99
N LYS A 21 12.70 -0.52 10.93
CA LYS A 21 12.43 0.35 9.77
C LYS A 21 11.64 1.60 10.12
N ILE A 22 10.65 1.48 11.02
CA ILE A 22 9.88 2.64 11.51
C ILE A 22 10.82 3.61 12.24
N LEU A 23 11.78 3.11 13.03
CA LEU A 23 12.78 3.96 13.70
C LEU A 23 13.83 4.57 12.75
N GLU A 24 14.05 4.00 11.56
CA GLU A 24 14.88 4.61 10.51
C GLU A 24 14.17 5.80 9.82
N GLU A 25 12.83 5.80 9.81
CA GLU A 25 11.99 6.84 9.20
C GLU A 25 11.53 7.92 10.21
N TYR A 26 11.32 7.57 11.47
CA TYR A 26 10.85 8.47 12.53
C TYR A 26 12.00 9.09 13.35
N PRO A 27 12.14 10.44 13.38
CA PRO A 27 13.25 11.08 14.05
C PRO A 27 13.24 10.91 15.58
N ASP A 28 14.44 10.70 16.12
CA ASP A 28 14.72 10.42 17.51
C ASP A 28 14.71 11.70 18.40
N GLY A 29 14.58 11.52 19.71
CA GLY A 29 14.62 12.59 20.71
C GLY A 29 13.24 13.11 21.11
N SER A 30 13.06 14.43 21.18
CA SER A 30 11.86 15.06 21.75
C SER A 30 10.56 14.81 20.97
N GLN A 31 10.62 14.19 19.79
CA GLN A 31 9.43 13.70 19.10
C GLN A 31 8.74 12.57 19.87
N VAL A 32 9.46 11.68 20.57
CA VAL A 32 8.86 10.61 21.37
C VAL A 32 7.91 11.17 22.44
N LEU A 33 8.26 12.31 23.05
CA LEU A 33 7.43 13.02 24.02
C LEU A 33 6.18 13.64 23.37
N ARG A 34 6.25 14.01 22.09
CA ARG A 34 5.12 14.55 21.31
C ARG A 34 4.14 13.45 20.92
N GLU A 35 4.64 12.29 20.49
CA GLU A 35 3.82 11.10 20.20
C GLU A 35 3.09 10.61 21.46
N ILE A 36 3.79 10.50 22.61
CA ILE A 36 3.14 10.14 23.89
C ILE A 36 2.05 11.16 24.28
N LEU A 37 2.32 12.46 24.11
CA LEU A 37 1.36 13.53 24.39
C LEU A 37 0.12 13.47 23.47
N GLN A 38 0.30 13.15 22.18
CA GLN A 38 -0.81 12.95 21.24
C GLN A 38 -1.62 11.70 21.59
N ASN A 39 -0.97 10.58 21.93
CA ASN A 39 -1.66 9.36 22.38
C ASN A 39 -2.53 9.62 23.64
N SER A 40 -2.08 10.47 24.56
CA SER A 40 -2.87 10.84 25.74
C SER A 40 -3.99 11.85 25.44
N ASP A 41 -3.84 12.73 24.45
CA ASP A 41 -4.94 13.58 23.94
C ASP A 41 -6.02 12.75 23.23
N ASP A 42 -5.61 11.72 22.48
CA ASP A 42 -6.49 10.76 21.79
C ASP A 42 -7.14 9.72 22.71
N ALA A 43 -6.61 9.54 23.93
CA ALA A 43 -7.29 8.87 25.03
C ALA A 43 -8.26 9.80 25.79
N GLU A 44 -8.40 11.05 25.34
CA GLU A 44 -9.12 12.15 25.98
C GLU A 44 -8.61 12.57 27.37
N SER A 45 -7.33 12.33 27.69
CA SER A 45 -6.80 12.70 29.00
C SER A 45 -6.69 14.21 29.17
N THR A 46 -6.84 14.69 30.41
CA THR A 46 -6.62 16.12 30.74
C THR A 46 -5.21 16.42 31.26
N GLU A 47 -4.40 15.38 31.54
CA GLU A 47 -3.04 15.51 32.04
C GLU A 47 -2.07 14.58 31.31
N GLN A 48 -0.85 15.05 31.06
CA GLN A 48 0.29 14.20 30.73
C GLN A 48 1.43 14.48 31.72
N ILE A 49 1.78 13.48 32.52
CA ILE A 49 2.89 13.55 33.47
C ILE A 49 4.04 12.70 32.91
N PHE A 50 5.21 13.30 32.76
CA PHE A 50 6.46 12.61 32.45
C PHE A 50 7.35 12.59 33.70
N ILE A 51 7.92 11.43 34.03
CA ILE A 51 8.87 11.29 35.15
C ILE A 51 10.09 10.55 34.62
N LEU A 52 11.29 11.08 34.83
CA LEU A 52 12.51 10.31 34.67
C LEU A 52 12.85 9.63 35.99
N ASP A 53 12.84 8.30 35.99
CA ASP A 53 13.20 7.47 37.14
C ASP A 53 14.66 7.01 37.04
N HIS A 54 15.48 7.42 38.00
CA HIS A 54 16.91 7.09 38.07
C HIS A 54 17.20 5.82 38.91
N ASN A 55 16.17 5.18 39.46
CA ASN A 55 16.36 4.06 40.37
C ASN A 55 16.75 2.76 39.66
N THR A 56 17.07 1.76 40.46
CA THR A 56 17.22 0.38 40.01
C THR A 56 16.62 -0.49 41.10
N TYR A 57 15.60 -1.25 40.75
CA TYR A 57 14.76 -1.98 41.70
C TYR A 57 15.33 -3.37 41.97
N PRO A 58 14.92 -4.04 43.06
CA PRO A 58 15.23 -5.44 43.29
C PRO A 58 14.72 -6.34 42.15
N SER A 59 15.19 -7.59 42.11
CA SER A 59 14.92 -8.53 41.01
C SER A 59 14.86 -10.00 41.46
N ASN A 60 14.47 -10.21 42.72
CA ASN A 60 14.36 -11.52 43.35
C ASN A 60 12.97 -12.16 43.11
N SER A 61 11.89 -11.37 43.11
CA SER A 61 10.54 -11.84 42.78
C SER A 61 9.95 -11.11 41.56
N LEU A 62 10.36 -11.57 40.37
CA LEU A 62 9.87 -11.13 39.05
C LEU A 62 9.11 -12.27 38.38
N PHE A 63 8.18 -11.97 37.46
CA PHE A 63 7.43 -13.01 36.74
C PHE A 63 8.34 -14.01 36.01
N LYS A 64 9.46 -13.54 35.47
CA LYS A 64 10.51 -14.33 34.81
C LYS A 64 11.89 -13.74 35.17
N PRO A 65 12.90 -14.55 35.58
CA PRO A 65 14.19 -14.03 36.05
C PRO A 65 14.97 -13.16 35.06
N GLY A 66 14.71 -13.27 33.76
CA GLY A 66 15.33 -12.44 32.72
C GLY A 66 14.81 -10.99 32.70
N LEU A 67 13.62 -10.71 33.24
CA LEU A 67 13.05 -9.36 33.31
C LEU A 67 13.88 -8.41 34.19
N LYS A 68 14.86 -8.92 34.94
CA LYS A 68 15.84 -8.12 35.68
C LYS A 68 16.51 -7.03 34.84
N LYS A 69 16.68 -7.21 33.51
CA LYS A 69 17.27 -6.19 32.63
C LYS A 69 16.41 -4.94 32.46
N PHE A 70 15.12 -5.01 32.82
CA PHE A 70 14.15 -3.91 32.76
C PHE A 70 13.92 -3.19 34.11
N GLN A 71 14.57 -3.65 35.19
CA GLN A 71 14.47 -3.07 36.54
C GLN A 71 15.36 -1.83 36.74
N GLY A 72 16.08 -1.37 35.72
CA GLY A 72 16.94 -0.18 35.76
C GLY A 72 16.19 1.16 35.65
N PRO A 73 16.89 2.26 35.34
CA PRO A 73 16.28 3.57 35.08
C PRO A 73 15.23 3.53 33.96
N ALA A 74 14.24 4.42 34.00
CA ALA A 74 13.13 4.43 33.05
C ALA A 74 12.59 5.83 32.77
N LEU A 75 12.06 6.05 31.56
CA LEU A 75 11.09 7.12 31.33
C LEU A 75 9.70 6.60 31.72
N LEU A 76 9.01 7.28 32.61
CA LEU A 76 7.61 7.03 32.94
C LEU A 76 6.70 8.06 32.26
N ALA A 77 5.53 7.62 31.81
CA ALA A 77 4.50 8.48 31.25
C ALA A 77 3.13 8.10 31.82
N ARG A 78 2.50 9.02 32.56
CA ARG A 78 1.18 8.84 33.18
C ARG A 78 0.16 9.79 32.57
N ASN A 79 -1.06 9.27 32.38
CA ASN A 79 -2.24 10.04 32.03
C ASN A 79 -3.43 9.58 32.92
N ASN A 80 -4.52 10.36 32.96
CA ASN A 80 -5.67 10.09 33.85
C ASN A 80 -6.80 9.26 33.20
N LYS A 81 -6.53 8.57 32.10
CA LYS A 81 -7.49 7.75 31.35
C LYS A 81 -7.08 6.28 31.36
N TYR A 82 -8.06 5.39 31.26
CA TYR A 82 -7.86 3.94 31.25
C TYR A 82 -7.88 3.45 29.80
N PHE A 83 -7.14 2.39 29.48
CA PHE A 83 -7.31 1.66 28.21
C PHE A 83 -8.65 0.92 28.20
N GLU A 84 -9.43 1.10 27.13
CA GLU A 84 -10.63 0.32 26.85
C GLU A 84 -10.26 -0.96 26.07
N ASP A 85 -11.16 -1.95 25.98
CA ASP A 85 -10.92 -3.17 25.20
C ASP A 85 -10.64 -2.90 23.70
N ARG A 86 -11.14 -1.77 23.17
CA ARG A 86 -10.80 -1.32 21.81
C ARG A 86 -9.38 -0.78 21.69
N ASP A 87 -8.80 -0.23 22.75
CA ASP A 87 -7.42 0.27 22.76
C ASP A 87 -6.43 -0.89 22.88
N PHE A 88 -6.75 -1.93 23.67
CA PHE A 88 -5.99 -3.18 23.67
C PHE A 88 -6.02 -3.87 22.28
N LYS A 89 -7.19 -3.99 21.64
CA LYS A 89 -7.30 -4.49 20.25
C LYS A 89 -6.50 -3.63 19.26
N SER A 90 -6.56 -2.31 19.42
CA SER A 90 -5.82 -1.32 18.63
C SER A 90 -4.30 -1.36 18.81
N LEU A 91 -3.83 -1.93 19.92
CA LEU A 91 -2.42 -2.09 20.25
C LEU A 91 -1.88 -3.46 19.79
N LEU A 92 -2.74 -4.49 19.72
CA LEU A 92 -2.43 -5.74 19.01
C LEU A 92 -2.36 -5.55 17.48
N LYS A 93 -3.20 -4.66 16.93
CA LYS A 93 -3.20 -4.32 15.49
C LYS A 93 -2.23 -3.18 15.10
N LEU A 94 -1.08 -3.05 15.76
CA LEU A 94 -0.03 -2.06 15.37
C LEU A 94 0.58 -2.32 13.97
N ALA A 95 0.26 -3.46 13.35
CA ALA A 95 0.65 -3.83 11.99
C ALA A 95 -0.35 -3.39 10.90
N ASP A 96 -1.65 -3.27 11.23
CA ASP A 96 -2.74 -3.23 10.25
C ASP A 96 -3.59 -1.96 10.45
N SER A 97 -3.76 -1.16 9.40
CA SER A 97 -4.32 0.20 9.46
C SER A 97 -5.87 0.26 9.57
N GLU A 98 -6.51 -0.76 10.14
CA GLU A 98 -7.98 -0.90 10.25
C GLU A 98 -8.69 0.14 11.15
N LYS A 99 -8.00 1.17 11.64
CA LYS A 99 -8.61 2.25 12.44
C LYS A 99 -9.37 3.27 11.57
N SER A 100 -10.09 2.83 10.55
CA SER A 100 -10.75 3.70 9.56
C SER A 100 -11.94 4.50 10.12
N ASP A 101 -12.42 4.14 11.32
CA ASP A 101 -13.57 4.72 12.02
C ASP A 101 -13.25 5.89 12.96
N GLN A 102 -11.98 6.02 13.40
CA GLN A 102 -11.55 6.94 14.45
C GLN A 102 -11.09 8.29 13.90
N PHE A 103 -12.04 9.05 13.35
CA PHE A 103 -11.85 10.41 12.82
C PHE A 103 -11.56 11.47 13.90
N ASP A 104 -11.89 11.20 15.15
CA ASP A 104 -11.68 12.11 16.28
C ASP A 104 -10.24 12.14 16.80
N LYS A 105 -9.38 11.20 16.36
CA LYS A 105 -8.00 11.01 16.83
C LYS A 105 -6.92 11.66 15.95
N ILE A 106 -5.83 12.13 16.55
CA ILE A 106 -4.64 12.71 15.92
C ILE A 106 -3.79 11.62 15.25
N GLY A 107 -3.66 10.45 15.89
CA GLY A 107 -2.80 9.35 15.44
C GLY A 107 -3.30 8.62 14.18
N VAL A 108 -3.24 9.26 13.02
CA VAL A 108 -3.77 8.82 11.71
C VAL A 108 -3.53 7.33 11.42
N MET A 109 -2.31 6.83 11.67
CA MET A 109 -1.86 5.47 11.30
C MET A 109 -1.42 4.60 12.49
N GLY A 110 -1.53 5.06 13.74
CA GLY A 110 -1.13 4.30 14.95
C GLY A 110 0.38 4.02 15.14
N VAL A 111 1.20 4.12 14.08
CA VAL A 111 2.65 3.87 14.11
C VAL A 111 3.45 4.82 15.02
N GLY A 112 2.91 6.00 15.36
CA GLY A 112 3.57 6.97 16.24
C GLY A 112 3.93 6.43 17.64
N PHE A 113 3.13 5.49 18.16
CA PHE A 113 3.43 4.75 19.39
C PHE A 113 4.78 4.02 19.32
N ASN A 114 5.18 3.53 18.15
CA ASN A 114 6.42 2.77 17.97
C ASN A 114 7.69 3.65 18.15
N SER A 115 7.57 4.98 18.16
CA SER A 115 8.69 5.88 18.47
C SER A 115 9.32 5.64 19.86
N ILE A 116 8.57 5.07 20.82
CA ILE A 116 9.08 4.69 22.15
C ILE A 116 10.24 3.68 22.05
N TYR A 117 10.31 2.89 20.97
CA TYR A 117 11.35 1.88 20.80
C TYR A 117 12.74 2.47 20.49
N HIS A 118 12.85 3.78 20.24
CA HIS A 118 14.14 4.49 20.35
C HIS A 118 14.75 4.36 21.76
N ILE A 119 13.90 4.35 22.81
CA ILE A 119 14.30 4.42 24.22
C ILE A 119 14.36 3.03 24.89
N THR A 120 13.40 2.16 24.58
CA THR A 120 13.18 0.87 25.27
C THR A 120 12.95 -0.28 24.29
N ASP A 121 13.13 -1.52 24.75
CA ASP A 121 12.77 -2.73 23.99
C ASP A 121 11.46 -3.36 24.46
N SER A 122 11.20 -3.32 25.77
CA SER A 122 10.00 -3.88 26.39
C SER A 122 9.29 -2.81 27.22
N PRO A 123 8.37 -2.03 26.61
CA PRO A 123 7.52 -1.11 27.33
C PRO A 123 6.52 -1.90 28.19
N THR A 124 6.28 -1.41 29.40
CA THR A 124 5.36 -2.03 30.37
C THR A 124 4.38 -0.98 30.87
N PHE A 125 3.15 -1.34 31.19
CA PHE A 125 2.17 -0.36 31.71
C PHE A 125 1.09 -0.98 32.60
N ILE A 126 0.52 -0.13 33.45
CA ILE A 126 -0.64 -0.43 34.28
C ILE A 126 -1.83 0.45 33.92
N THR A 127 -3.03 -0.12 33.95
CA THR A 127 -4.29 0.59 33.65
C THR A 127 -5.48 -0.17 34.24
N GLY A 128 -6.14 0.45 35.24
CA GLY A 128 -7.13 -0.24 36.06
C GLY A 128 -6.51 -1.46 36.75
N ASN A 129 -7.12 -2.63 36.59
CA ASN A 129 -6.60 -3.90 37.10
C ASN A 129 -5.51 -4.55 36.22
N ASN A 130 -5.26 -4.02 35.02
CA ASN A 130 -4.38 -4.67 34.05
C ASN A 130 -2.92 -4.23 34.27
N TYR A 131 -2.01 -5.20 34.23
CA TYR A 131 -0.57 -5.01 34.01
C TYR A 131 -0.22 -5.63 32.66
N VAL A 132 0.49 -4.90 31.80
CA VAL A 132 0.83 -5.33 30.44
C VAL A 132 2.33 -5.22 30.20
N ILE A 133 2.89 -6.24 29.56
CA ILE A 133 4.24 -6.26 28.99
C ILE A 133 4.09 -6.36 27.47
N LEU A 134 4.80 -5.52 26.71
CA LEU A 134 5.04 -5.79 25.29
C LEU A 134 6.47 -6.32 25.14
N ASP A 135 6.62 -7.40 24.37
CA ASP A 135 7.88 -8.11 24.17
C ASP A 135 8.07 -8.40 22.67
N PRO A 136 8.31 -7.36 21.86
CA PRO A 136 8.40 -7.46 20.40
C PRO A 136 9.60 -8.29 19.90
N HIS A 137 10.53 -8.66 20.79
CA HIS A 137 11.64 -9.57 20.54
C HIS A 137 11.31 -11.04 20.82
N GLU A 138 10.14 -11.33 21.39
CA GLU A 138 9.73 -12.66 21.85
C GLU A 138 10.74 -13.28 22.86
N TRP A 139 11.45 -12.43 23.62
CA TRP A 139 12.50 -12.88 24.55
C TRP A 139 11.94 -13.70 25.73
N TYR A 140 10.72 -13.38 26.15
CA TYR A 140 10.04 -13.95 27.32
C TYR A 140 8.56 -14.28 27.06
N TYR A 141 7.86 -13.53 26.21
CA TYR A 141 6.43 -13.69 25.90
C TYR A 141 6.17 -13.63 24.38
N ASP A 142 5.03 -14.18 23.93
CA ASP A 142 4.64 -14.25 22.51
C ASP A 142 4.12 -12.87 22.03
N GLY A 143 5.06 -11.95 21.75
CA GLY A 143 4.81 -10.54 21.42
C GLY A 143 4.40 -9.65 22.62
N GLY A 144 3.80 -10.22 23.66
CA GLY A 144 3.39 -9.53 24.88
C GLY A 144 2.48 -10.37 25.78
N GLU A 145 2.08 -9.82 26.92
CA GLU A 145 1.25 -10.53 27.91
C GLU A 145 0.40 -9.55 28.74
N LYS A 146 -0.82 -9.96 29.14
CA LYS A 146 -1.74 -9.14 29.95
C LYS A 146 -2.21 -9.88 31.20
N PHE A 147 -1.87 -9.33 32.36
CA PHE A 147 -2.24 -9.87 33.67
C PHE A 147 -3.30 -9.00 34.36
N ASP A 148 -4.29 -9.62 35.03
CA ASP A 148 -5.07 -8.93 36.07
C ASP A 148 -4.29 -9.04 37.38
N PHE A 149 -3.68 -7.94 37.83
CA PHE A 149 -2.81 -7.96 39.02
C PHE A 149 -3.58 -7.91 40.33
N VAL A 150 -4.83 -7.42 40.31
CA VAL A 150 -5.70 -7.29 41.49
C VAL A 150 -6.38 -8.62 41.78
N LYS A 151 -7.02 -9.23 40.77
CA LYS A 151 -7.73 -10.51 40.91
C LYS A 151 -6.81 -11.66 41.33
N ASN A 152 -5.56 -11.64 40.87
CA ASN A 152 -4.58 -12.68 41.13
C ASN A 152 -3.55 -12.29 42.22
N ASN A 153 -3.74 -11.17 42.94
CA ASN A 153 -2.89 -10.73 44.06
C ASN A 153 -1.38 -10.62 43.72
N LEU A 154 -1.04 -10.30 42.46
CA LEU A 154 0.34 -10.42 41.93
C LEU A 154 1.34 -9.45 42.57
N VAL A 155 0.86 -8.41 43.26
CA VAL A 155 1.68 -7.44 43.99
C VAL A 155 2.30 -8.08 45.25
N GLU A 156 1.67 -9.10 45.86
CA GLU A 156 2.23 -9.84 46.99
C GLU A 156 3.14 -10.99 46.55
N GLU A 157 2.82 -11.63 45.42
CA GLU A 157 3.59 -12.74 44.88
C GLU A 157 4.89 -12.26 44.19
N TYR A 158 4.81 -11.16 43.42
CA TYR A 158 5.91 -10.59 42.63
C TYR A 158 6.19 -9.12 42.99
N PRO A 159 6.46 -8.77 44.26
CA PRO A 159 6.59 -7.37 44.69
C PRO A 159 7.67 -6.60 43.94
N ASP A 160 8.77 -7.25 43.54
CA ASP A 160 9.84 -6.59 42.77
C ASP A 160 9.38 -6.19 41.36
N GLN A 161 8.42 -6.91 40.76
CA GLN A 161 7.84 -6.60 39.44
C GLN A 161 6.95 -5.34 39.47
N PHE A 162 6.34 -5.04 40.62
CA PHE A 162 5.41 -3.92 40.82
C PHE A 162 6.02 -2.72 41.56
N ALA A 163 7.11 -2.92 42.32
CA ALA A 163 7.87 -1.86 42.98
C ALA A 163 8.21 -0.65 42.07
N PRO A 164 8.54 -0.81 40.76
CA PRO A 164 8.83 0.32 39.88
C PRO A 164 7.62 1.18 39.48
N PHE A 165 6.42 0.85 39.96
CA PHE A 165 5.17 1.58 39.72
C PHE A 165 4.59 2.21 41.01
N GLY A 166 5.15 1.93 42.19
CA GLY A 166 4.71 2.51 43.47
C GLY A 166 3.30 2.11 43.92
N ILE A 167 2.75 1.01 43.40
CA ILE A 167 1.37 0.56 43.69
C ILE A 167 1.28 -0.01 45.11
N GLN A 168 0.24 0.38 45.86
CA GLN A 168 -0.12 -0.28 47.13
C GLN A 168 -0.96 -1.53 46.86
N CYS A 169 -0.80 -2.56 47.69
CA CYS A 169 -1.37 -3.87 47.45
C CYS A 169 -2.90 -3.84 47.22
N ASN A 170 -3.36 -4.55 46.19
CA ASN A 170 -4.76 -4.79 45.83
C ASN A 170 -5.65 -3.57 45.46
N GLU A 171 -5.07 -2.39 45.17
CA GLU A 171 -5.83 -1.30 44.52
C GLU A 171 -5.72 -1.28 42.98
N SER A 172 -6.83 -0.94 42.32
CA SER A 172 -6.90 -0.71 40.87
C SER A 172 -6.26 0.64 40.49
N PHE A 173 -5.39 0.67 39.48
CA PHE A 173 -4.67 1.89 39.10
C PHE A 173 -5.56 2.89 38.37
N LYS A 174 -5.67 4.11 38.92
CA LYS A 174 -6.57 5.18 38.42
C LYS A 174 -5.92 5.98 37.29
N GLY A 175 -6.22 5.60 36.05
CA GLY A 175 -5.63 6.13 34.82
C GLY A 175 -4.73 5.09 34.15
N THR A 176 -3.70 5.55 33.42
CA THR A 176 -2.67 4.69 32.82
C THR A 176 -1.29 5.22 33.18
N LEU A 177 -0.38 4.33 33.58
CA LEU A 177 1.03 4.62 33.82
C LEU A 177 1.89 3.67 33.00
N PHE A 178 2.53 4.22 31.97
CA PHE A 178 3.58 3.56 31.20
C PHE A 178 4.94 3.70 31.87
N ARG A 179 5.74 2.65 31.76
CA ARG A 179 7.15 2.57 32.11
C ARG A 179 7.93 2.09 30.89
N TYR A 180 8.91 2.90 30.49
CA TYR A 180 9.83 2.64 29.39
C TYR A 180 11.25 2.47 29.96
N PRO A 181 11.65 1.24 30.35
CA PRO A 181 13.00 0.95 30.84
C PRO A 181 14.05 1.38 29.81
N LEU A 182 15.04 2.18 30.21
CA LEU A 182 16.08 2.63 29.29
C LEU A 182 16.93 1.43 28.85
N ARG A 183 17.11 1.25 27.54
CA ARG A 183 17.93 0.17 26.97
C ARG A 183 19.36 0.21 27.53
N THR A 184 19.84 -0.91 28.07
CA THR A 184 21.18 -1.05 28.69
C THR A 184 22.20 -1.79 27.82
N GLU A 185 21.74 -2.56 26.84
CA GLU A 185 22.55 -3.49 26.03
C GLU A 185 22.30 -3.26 24.52
N THR A 186 23.18 -3.77 23.66
CA THR A 186 23.09 -3.62 22.20
C THR A 186 22.67 -4.93 21.50
N ASP A 187 21.99 -5.82 22.24
CA ASP A 187 21.43 -7.09 21.75
C ASP A 187 20.13 -6.90 20.96
N SER A 188 19.50 -5.73 21.06
CA SER A 188 18.22 -5.42 20.42
C SER A 188 18.26 -5.45 18.89
N GLU A 189 17.44 -6.34 18.32
CA GLU A 189 17.06 -6.32 16.91
C GLU A 189 16.24 -5.09 16.48
N ILE A 190 15.78 -4.23 17.40
CA ILE A 190 15.01 -3.03 17.06
C ILE A 190 15.96 -1.84 16.91
N SER A 191 16.67 -1.45 17.96
CA SER A 191 17.59 -0.31 17.95
C SER A 191 18.84 -0.57 18.80
N THR A 192 20.00 -0.24 18.24
CA THR A 192 21.28 -0.30 18.96
C THR A 192 21.57 0.97 19.77
N LYS A 193 20.65 1.95 19.82
CA LYS A 193 20.84 3.16 20.62
C LYS A 193 20.55 2.90 22.09
N ILE A 194 21.53 3.19 22.95
CA ILE A 194 21.39 3.23 24.40
C ILE A 194 21.15 4.68 24.83
N TYR A 195 20.11 4.92 25.63
CA TYR A 195 19.76 6.23 26.17
C TYR A 195 20.23 6.36 27.62
N LYS A 196 21.00 7.40 27.94
CA LYS A 196 21.36 7.72 29.34
C LYS A 196 20.28 8.61 29.96
N PRO A 197 20.05 8.55 31.29
CA PRO A 197 19.09 9.44 31.97
C PRO A 197 19.30 10.93 31.67
N ILE A 198 20.55 11.39 31.56
CA ILE A 198 20.86 12.80 31.21
C ILE A 198 20.32 13.20 29.83
N GLU A 199 20.30 12.29 28.85
CA GLU A 199 19.74 12.56 27.52
C GLU A 199 18.21 12.71 27.57
N ILE A 200 17.54 12.03 28.52
CA ILE A 200 16.10 12.19 28.77
C ILE A 200 15.82 13.54 29.49
N LEU A 201 16.67 13.96 30.42
CA LEU A 201 16.59 15.32 31.00
C LEU A 201 16.80 16.40 29.93
N GLU A 202 17.75 16.20 29.02
CA GLU A 202 17.92 17.08 27.86
C GLU A 202 16.69 17.07 26.94
N MET A 203 16.03 15.92 26.73
CA MET A 203 14.76 15.88 25.99
C MET A 203 13.65 16.67 26.69
N PHE A 204 13.51 16.57 28.03
CA PHE A 204 12.56 17.38 28.81
C PHE A 204 12.88 18.88 28.70
N GLN A 205 14.15 19.26 28.86
CA GLN A 205 14.60 20.65 28.75
C GLN A 205 14.34 21.21 27.34
N ARG A 206 14.77 20.50 26.29
CA ARG A 206 14.54 20.87 24.89
C ARG A 206 13.06 20.94 24.55
N PHE A 207 12.21 20.09 25.14
CA PHE A 207 10.76 20.20 24.99
C PHE A 207 10.26 21.51 25.64
N TYR A 208 10.64 21.79 26.89
CA TYR A 208 10.18 22.96 27.65
C TYR A 208 10.66 24.31 27.06
N GLU A 209 11.89 24.37 26.55
CA GLU A 209 12.48 25.63 26.09
C GLU A 209 11.95 26.09 24.72
N ASN A 210 11.64 25.15 23.81
CA ASN A 210 11.24 25.40 22.41
C ASN A 210 9.80 25.94 22.23
N LYS A 211 9.48 27.04 22.90
CA LYS A 211 8.16 27.72 22.93
C LYS A 211 7.02 26.77 23.38
N SER A 212 7.31 25.91 24.35
CA SER A 212 6.44 24.84 24.87
C SER A 212 5.05 25.27 25.35
N ILE A 213 4.90 26.53 25.78
CA ILE A 213 3.61 27.14 26.11
C ILE A 213 2.59 27.05 24.95
N ASN A 214 3.07 26.97 23.71
CA ASN A 214 2.24 26.77 22.53
C ASN A 214 1.73 25.32 22.36
N SER A 215 2.33 24.32 23.01
CA SER A 215 1.96 22.90 22.82
C SER A 215 0.52 22.59 23.22
N LEU A 216 -0.10 23.40 24.07
CA LEU A 216 -1.50 23.27 24.48
C LEU A 216 -2.49 24.01 23.58
N LEU A 217 -2.06 24.70 22.50
CA LEU A 217 -2.96 25.56 21.70
C LEU A 217 -4.09 24.77 21.01
N PHE A 218 -3.76 23.70 20.28
CA PHE A 218 -4.72 22.96 19.43
C PHE A 218 -4.89 21.47 19.79
N LEU A 219 -4.29 21.00 20.90
CA LEU A 219 -4.71 19.75 21.54
C LEU A 219 -6.18 19.87 22.01
N LYS A 220 -6.92 18.76 22.03
CA LYS A 220 -8.38 18.75 22.23
C LYS A 220 -8.76 18.58 23.69
N TYR A 221 -8.03 17.75 24.43
CA TYR A 221 -8.38 17.28 25.77
C TYR A 221 -7.33 17.61 26.83
N ILE A 222 -6.03 17.57 26.50
CA ILE A 222 -4.95 17.86 27.45
C ILE A 222 -5.03 19.32 27.91
N GLU A 223 -5.04 19.49 29.22
CA GLU A 223 -5.13 20.79 29.93
C GLU A 223 -3.86 21.08 30.73
N SER A 224 -3.04 20.05 31.05
CA SER A 224 -1.74 20.19 31.69
C SER A 224 -0.69 19.18 31.22
N ILE A 225 0.58 19.59 31.23
CA ILE A 225 1.75 18.75 30.99
C ILE A 225 2.76 19.02 32.12
N SER A 226 3.26 17.99 32.79
CA SER A 226 4.23 18.12 33.88
C SER A 226 5.44 17.21 33.68
N PHE A 227 6.62 17.68 34.08
CA PHE A 227 7.89 16.98 33.96
C PHE A 227 8.56 16.88 35.33
N PHE A 228 8.97 15.67 35.72
CA PHE A 228 9.56 15.38 37.02
C PHE A 228 10.86 14.55 36.92
N GLU A 229 11.70 14.63 37.95
CA GLU A 229 12.89 13.80 38.16
C GLU A 229 12.77 13.01 39.47
N LEU A 230 12.69 11.68 39.39
CA LEU A 230 12.80 10.79 40.56
C LEU A 230 14.26 10.37 40.70
N LYS A 231 14.99 11.12 41.53
CA LYS A 231 16.44 10.94 41.75
C LYS A 231 16.74 9.60 42.42
N LYS A 232 17.95 9.09 42.16
CA LYS A 232 18.39 7.77 42.65
C LYS A 232 18.36 7.71 44.19
N GLY A 233 17.55 6.82 44.74
CA GLY A 233 17.34 6.64 46.18
C GLY A 233 16.25 7.51 46.78
N ALA A 234 15.60 8.38 46.00
CA ALA A 234 14.40 9.11 46.43
C ALA A 234 13.14 8.26 46.18
N THR A 235 12.11 8.46 47.01
CA THR A 235 10.77 7.85 46.84
C THR A 235 9.76 8.80 46.21
N GLU A 236 10.00 10.12 46.29
CA GLU A 236 9.11 11.17 45.79
C GLU A 236 9.79 11.92 44.61
N PRO A 237 9.06 12.18 43.51
CA PRO A 237 9.62 12.83 42.32
C PRO A 237 9.65 14.36 42.45
N GLU A 238 10.78 14.99 42.10
CA GLU A 238 10.91 16.45 42.10
C GLU A 238 10.33 17.06 40.81
N LEU A 239 9.52 18.12 40.94
CA LEU A 239 8.94 18.83 39.80
C LEU A 239 9.99 19.72 39.10
N LEU A 240 10.23 19.47 37.81
CA LEU A 240 11.10 20.29 36.97
C LEU A 240 10.31 21.42 36.31
N TYR A 241 9.28 21.07 35.55
CA TYR A 241 8.53 21.98 34.67
C TYR A 241 7.03 21.67 34.66
N THR A 242 6.19 22.71 34.51
CA THR A 242 4.75 22.55 34.24
C THR A 242 4.33 23.46 33.09
N ILE A 243 3.41 22.98 32.26
CA ILE A 243 2.71 23.74 31.23
C ILE A 243 1.22 23.51 31.45
N LEU A 244 0.41 24.56 31.52
CA LEU A 244 -0.99 24.47 31.96
C LEU A 244 -1.90 25.50 31.29
N LEU A 245 -3.15 25.12 31.08
CA LEU A 245 -4.25 25.98 30.64
C LEU A 245 -4.98 26.52 31.88
N GLU A 246 -4.69 27.77 32.28
CA GLU A 246 -5.16 28.35 33.55
C GLU A 246 -6.69 28.50 33.63
N ASN A 247 -7.39 28.69 32.51
CA ASN A 247 -8.84 28.81 32.45
C ASN A 247 -9.52 27.61 31.76
N ALA A 248 -9.00 26.40 31.99
CA ALA A 248 -9.48 25.17 31.35
C ALA A 248 -11.00 24.98 31.46
N ASP A 249 -11.59 25.16 32.64
CA ASP A 249 -13.03 24.97 32.87
C ASP A 249 -13.91 25.88 32.01
N GLU A 250 -13.47 27.11 31.70
CA GLU A 250 -14.21 28.08 30.89
C GLU A 250 -14.22 27.71 29.40
N VAL A 251 -13.15 27.07 28.91
CA VAL A 251 -12.94 26.80 27.49
C VAL A 251 -13.18 25.35 27.09
N ARG A 252 -13.24 24.41 28.05
CA ARG A 252 -13.28 22.96 27.84
C ARG A 252 -14.29 22.52 26.78
N GLU A 253 -15.55 22.91 26.92
CA GLU A 253 -16.61 22.53 25.97
C GLU A 253 -16.44 23.17 24.59
N LYS A 254 -15.95 24.42 24.54
CA LYS A 254 -15.66 25.12 23.27
C LYS A 254 -14.48 24.53 22.52
N ARG A 255 -13.45 24.08 23.24
CA ARG A 255 -12.24 23.41 22.74
C ARG A 255 -12.55 22.01 22.19
N ARG A 256 -13.43 21.28 22.87
CA ARG A 256 -13.83 19.90 22.49
C ARG A 256 -14.97 19.81 21.49
N LEU A 257 -15.60 20.93 21.09
CA LEU A 257 -16.82 20.94 20.24
C LEU A 257 -16.66 20.17 18.92
N ILE A 258 -15.56 20.40 18.19
CA ILE A 258 -15.31 19.76 16.89
C ILE A 258 -14.98 18.27 17.11
N ALA A 259 -14.12 17.95 18.08
CA ALA A 259 -13.77 16.56 18.41
C ALA A 259 -14.99 15.70 18.75
N LYS A 260 -15.90 16.20 19.62
CA LYS A 260 -17.14 15.51 20.01
C LYS A 260 -18.14 15.30 18.85
N LYS A 261 -17.99 16.03 17.73
CA LYS A 261 -18.95 16.01 16.61
C LYS A 261 -18.39 15.40 15.32
N VAL A 262 -17.09 15.47 15.07
CA VAL A 262 -16.52 15.06 13.77
C VAL A 262 -16.71 13.57 13.48
N GLY A 263 -16.56 12.70 14.48
CA GLY A 263 -16.85 11.26 14.33
C GLY A 263 -18.29 10.98 13.88
N PRO A 264 -19.32 11.46 14.61
CA PRO A 264 -20.71 11.38 14.17
C PRO A 264 -20.98 11.97 12.77
N LEU A 265 -20.42 13.14 12.44
CA LEU A 265 -20.62 13.77 11.13
C LEU A 265 -20.00 12.95 9.98
N MET A 266 -18.78 12.44 10.18
CA MET A 266 -18.12 11.53 9.23
C MET A 266 -18.87 10.21 9.08
N ASN A 267 -19.46 9.68 10.14
CA ASN A 267 -20.30 8.48 10.06
C ASN A 267 -21.59 8.72 9.27
N SER A 268 -22.23 9.88 9.43
CA SER A 268 -23.38 10.27 8.59
C SER A 268 -22.99 10.57 7.13
N LEU A 269 -21.75 11.05 6.87
CA LEU A 269 -21.22 11.16 5.51
C LEU A 269 -21.10 9.77 4.88
N ASN A 270 -20.51 8.82 5.62
CA ASN A 270 -20.30 7.44 5.18
C ASN A 270 -21.62 6.67 4.92
N SER A 271 -22.71 6.96 5.65
CA SER A 271 -24.03 6.36 5.40
C SER A 271 -24.85 7.06 4.30
N GLY A 272 -24.38 8.21 3.78
CA GLY A 272 -25.14 9.05 2.86
C GLY A 272 -26.30 9.80 3.52
N GLU A 273 -26.36 9.82 4.85
CA GLU A 273 -27.43 10.45 5.63
C GLU A 273 -27.11 11.90 6.02
N LEU A 274 -25.86 12.37 5.83
CA LEU A 274 -25.45 13.73 6.19
C LEU A 274 -26.27 14.78 5.45
N ASN A 275 -27.01 15.59 6.20
CA ASN A 275 -27.94 16.58 5.66
C ASN A 275 -27.97 17.87 6.49
N GLY A 276 -28.34 18.98 5.85
CA GLY A 276 -28.24 20.32 6.44
C GLY A 276 -26.79 20.84 6.54
N ASN A 277 -26.62 22.00 7.19
CA ASN A 277 -25.29 22.57 7.40
C ASN A 277 -24.52 21.74 8.45
N ASN A 278 -23.37 21.20 8.05
CA ASN A 278 -22.50 20.38 8.89
C ASN A 278 -21.22 21.10 9.36
N GLN A 279 -21.00 22.35 8.91
CA GLN A 279 -19.90 23.21 9.36
C GLN A 279 -19.98 23.47 10.87
N LEU A 280 -18.83 23.59 11.53
CA LEU A 280 -18.76 23.90 12.97
C LEU A 280 -17.79 25.03 13.24
N TYR A 281 -18.26 26.09 13.92
CA TYR A 281 -17.44 27.20 14.37
C TYR A 281 -17.40 27.27 15.90
N THR A 282 -16.24 27.55 16.47
CA THR A 282 -16.04 27.80 17.90
C THR A 282 -14.96 28.85 18.13
N SER A 283 -15.18 29.75 19.09
CA SER A 283 -14.15 30.70 19.51
C SER A 283 -14.16 31.01 21.02
N TYR A 284 -12.96 31.13 21.57
CA TYR A 284 -12.69 31.26 23.00
C TYR A 284 -11.36 31.95 23.26
N ILE A 285 -11.22 32.54 24.46
CA ILE A 285 -9.96 33.10 24.94
C ILE A 285 -9.35 32.10 25.92
N ALA A 286 -8.17 31.58 25.59
CA ALA A 286 -7.44 30.61 26.41
C ALA A 286 -6.17 31.25 26.98
N THR A 287 -5.95 31.09 28.28
CA THR A 287 -4.73 31.56 28.97
C THR A 287 -3.84 30.38 29.30
N PHE A 288 -2.72 30.29 28.61
CA PHE A 288 -1.69 29.29 28.83
C PHE A 288 -0.61 29.84 29.75
N CYS A 289 0.04 28.94 30.47
CA CYS A 289 1.16 29.24 31.34
C CYS A 289 2.23 28.15 31.20
N ARG A 290 3.52 28.54 31.24
CA ARG A 290 4.62 27.62 31.54
C ARG A 290 5.40 28.09 32.78
N GLN A 291 5.83 27.13 33.60
CA GLN A 291 6.49 27.39 34.89
C GLN A 291 7.71 26.49 35.09
N LYS A 292 8.78 27.07 35.65
CA LYS A 292 10.05 26.42 36.07
C LYS A 292 10.50 27.06 37.38
N GLY A 293 10.30 26.35 38.51
CA GLY A 293 10.43 26.95 39.85
C GLY A 293 9.48 28.14 40.01
N ASP A 294 9.98 29.26 40.54
CA ASP A 294 9.23 30.52 40.68
C ASP A 294 9.02 31.27 39.35
N SER A 295 9.77 30.92 38.30
CA SER A 295 9.67 31.59 37.00
C SER A 295 8.42 31.13 36.26
N LYS A 296 7.47 32.05 36.06
CA LYS A 296 6.15 31.81 35.45
C LYS A 296 5.90 32.74 34.27
N GLU A 297 5.66 32.18 33.09
CA GLU A 297 5.36 32.89 31.84
C GLU A 297 3.90 32.62 31.44
N LYS A 298 3.14 33.66 31.08
CA LYS A 298 1.73 33.54 30.65
C LYS A 298 1.52 34.05 29.22
N ARG A 299 0.72 33.33 28.44
CA ARG A 299 0.28 33.71 27.09
C ARG A 299 -1.24 33.53 26.97
N THR A 300 -1.96 34.64 26.84
CA THR A 300 -3.39 34.61 26.49
C THR A 300 -3.56 34.73 24.98
N CYS A 301 -4.38 33.84 24.40
CA CYS A 301 -4.70 33.82 22.97
C CYS A 301 -6.20 33.80 22.75
N LEU A 302 -6.68 34.56 21.77
CA LEU A 302 -7.98 34.30 21.14
C LEU A 302 -7.78 33.13 20.17
N ILE A 303 -8.53 32.06 20.37
CA ILE A 303 -8.53 30.87 19.51
C ILE A 303 -9.88 30.78 18.81
N LEU A 304 -9.82 30.53 17.50
CA LEU A 304 -10.94 30.18 16.64
C LEU A 304 -10.65 28.79 16.09
N ASN A 305 -11.64 27.91 16.00
CA ASN A 305 -11.56 26.69 15.19
C ASN A 305 -12.80 26.58 14.33
N TYR A 306 -12.61 26.09 13.11
CA TYR A 306 -13.61 26.01 12.06
C TYR A 306 -13.47 24.68 11.32
N LEU A 307 -14.51 23.86 11.36
CA LEU A 307 -14.70 22.72 10.46
C LEU A 307 -15.52 23.21 9.27
N ASP A 308 -14.96 23.12 8.07
CA ASP A 308 -15.67 23.45 6.83
C ASP A 308 -16.63 22.32 6.39
N ASP A 309 -17.42 22.56 5.35
CA ASP A 309 -18.48 21.64 4.97
C ASP A 309 -17.91 20.33 4.39
N LEU A 310 -18.24 19.21 5.03
CA LEU A 310 -17.78 17.87 4.69
C LEU A 310 -18.36 17.39 3.35
N LEU A 311 -19.57 17.82 2.96
CA LEU A 311 -20.14 17.47 1.66
C LEU A 311 -19.46 18.27 0.54
N GLU A 312 -19.22 19.57 0.74
CA GLU A 312 -18.48 20.36 -0.25
C GLU A 312 -17.01 19.91 -0.36
N THR A 313 -16.39 19.55 0.77
CA THR A 313 -15.01 19.02 0.78
C THR A 313 -14.94 17.62 0.13
N GLU A 314 -15.91 16.74 0.38
CA GLU A 314 -16.02 15.44 -0.29
C GLU A 314 -16.22 15.61 -1.80
N VAL A 315 -17.16 16.47 -2.23
CA VAL A 315 -17.38 16.77 -3.66
C VAL A 315 -16.13 17.41 -4.28
N TYR A 316 -15.39 18.25 -3.56
CA TYR A 316 -14.12 18.80 -4.03
C TYR A 316 -13.05 17.70 -4.20
N PHE A 317 -12.89 16.80 -3.24
CA PHE A 317 -11.94 15.69 -3.32
C PHE A 317 -12.32 14.68 -4.43
N GLN A 318 -13.60 14.40 -4.61
CA GLN A 318 -14.10 13.57 -5.71
C GLN A 318 -13.86 14.26 -7.07
N SER A 319 -14.08 15.57 -7.17
CA SER A 319 -13.92 16.32 -8.44
C SER A 319 -12.46 16.56 -8.85
N ASN A 320 -11.57 16.82 -7.90
CA ASN A 320 -10.17 17.20 -8.19
C ASN A 320 -9.19 16.02 -8.08
N PHE A 321 -9.47 15.03 -7.23
CA PHE A 321 -8.58 13.89 -6.98
C PHE A 321 -9.24 12.52 -7.28
N ASN A 322 -10.56 12.47 -7.53
CA ASN A 322 -11.33 11.22 -7.67
C ASN A 322 -11.25 10.34 -6.40
N ARG A 323 -11.28 10.96 -5.21
CA ARG A 323 -11.14 10.32 -3.88
C ARG A 323 -12.23 10.74 -2.91
N SER A 324 -12.40 9.95 -1.85
CA SER A 324 -13.12 10.39 -0.65
C SER A 324 -12.16 10.98 0.38
N ILE A 325 -12.60 11.96 1.16
CA ILE A 325 -11.85 12.49 2.30
C ILE A 325 -11.65 11.41 3.39
N ARG A 326 -12.55 10.43 3.47
CA ARG A 326 -12.48 9.32 4.42
C ARG A 326 -11.19 8.50 4.24
N ASP A 327 -10.75 8.30 2.99
CA ASP A 327 -9.66 7.38 2.63
C ASP A 327 -8.31 7.89 3.16
N TYR A 328 -8.20 9.22 3.34
CA TYR A 328 -7.06 9.90 3.95
C TYR A 328 -7.29 10.29 5.42
N LYS A 329 -8.49 10.03 5.98
CA LYS A 329 -9.01 10.66 7.21
C LYS A 329 -8.89 12.20 7.20
N PHE A 330 -9.01 12.81 6.03
CA PHE A 330 -8.89 14.25 5.88
C PHE A 330 -10.11 14.94 6.49
N ILE A 331 -9.85 15.93 7.35
CA ILE A 331 -10.87 16.71 8.04
C ILE A 331 -10.57 18.18 7.78
N PRO A 332 -11.49 18.98 7.21
CA PRO A 332 -11.28 20.39 6.90
C PRO A 332 -11.36 21.28 8.16
N ASN A 333 -10.60 20.93 9.21
CA ASN A 333 -10.55 21.63 10.50
C ASN A 333 -9.38 22.61 10.55
N VAL A 334 -9.67 23.89 10.33
CA VAL A 334 -8.71 25.00 10.45
C VAL A 334 -8.82 25.64 11.83
N GLY A 335 -7.69 25.79 12.51
CA GLY A 335 -7.60 26.55 13.75
C GLY A 335 -6.76 27.81 13.57
N LEU A 336 -7.13 28.89 14.26
CA LEU A 336 -6.41 30.16 14.29
C LEU A 336 -6.21 30.59 15.74
N ALA A 337 -4.98 30.92 16.14
CA ALA A 337 -4.67 31.41 17.49
C ALA A 337 -3.88 32.73 17.42
N VAL A 338 -4.51 33.80 17.91
CA VAL A 338 -3.97 35.17 17.92
C VAL A 338 -3.54 35.50 19.36
N PRO A 339 -2.27 35.83 19.64
CA PRO A 339 -1.86 36.30 20.96
C PRO A 339 -2.47 37.66 21.28
N LEU A 340 -3.10 37.80 22.45
CA LEU A 340 -3.68 39.06 22.91
C LEU A 340 -2.68 39.92 23.70
N ASN A 341 -1.71 39.27 24.35
CA ASN A 341 -0.75 39.92 25.25
C ASN A 341 0.55 40.35 24.54
N ASP A 342 0.82 39.80 23.35
CA ASP A 342 2.02 40.07 22.55
C ASP A 342 1.70 39.89 21.06
N LEU A 343 1.34 41.00 20.40
CA LEU A 343 1.08 41.06 18.96
C LEU A 343 2.37 41.14 18.12
N SER A 344 3.56 41.18 18.74
CA SER A 344 4.86 41.21 18.06
C SER A 344 5.43 39.80 17.81
N ALA A 345 5.03 38.82 18.61
CA ALA A 345 5.42 37.43 18.41
C ALA A 345 4.79 36.83 17.15
N ALA A 346 5.62 36.57 16.14
CA ALA A 346 5.26 35.81 14.94
C ALA A 346 4.53 34.49 15.28
N GLY A 347 3.50 34.18 14.49
CA GLY A 347 2.73 32.96 14.59
C GLY A 347 3.53 31.73 14.17
N ARG A 348 2.96 30.54 14.34
CA ARG A 348 3.53 29.27 13.86
C ARG A 348 2.47 28.41 13.19
N LEU A 349 2.90 27.46 12.37
CA LEU A 349 2.04 26.41 11.83
C LEU A 349 1.90 25.25 12.83
N PHE A 350 0.74 24.58 12.84
CA PHE A 350 0.41 23.50 13.76
C PHE A 350 -0.31 22.35 13.04
N CYS A 351 0.06 21.12 13.38
CA CYS A 351 -0.77 19.95 13.13
C CYS A 351 -1.01 19.30 14.51
N PHE A 352 -2.02 19.81 15.21
CA PHE A 352 -2.28 19.75 16.67
C PHE A 352 -1.16 20.29 17.57
N LEU A 353 0.09 19.91 17.33
CA LEU A 353 1.30 20.39 17.99
C LEU A 353 2.09 21.40 17.11
N PRO A 354 2.91 22.29 17.71
CA PRO A 354 3.66 23.31 16.98
C PRO A 354 4.74 22.71 16.06
N LEU A 355 4.65 23.03 14.77
CA LEU A 355 5.62 22.70 13.74
C LEU A 355 6.81 23.70 13.79
N PRO A 356 7.99 23.38 13.20
CA PRO A 356 9.13 24.31 13.12
C PRO A 356 8.84 25.60 12.32
N ILE A 357 7.76 25.60 11.54
CA ILE A 357 7.32 26.66 10.63
C ILE A 357 6.82 27.90 11.41
N TYR A 358 7.30 29.08 11.02
CA TYR A 358 6.79 30.39 11.45
C TYR A 358 5.86 31.01 10.40
N MET A 359 4.92 31.85 10.85
CA MET A 359 4.06 32.64 9.97
C MET A 359 4.58 34.09 9.89
N PRO A 360 4.47 34.78 8.73
CA PRO A 360 4.88 36.18 8.58
C PRO A 360 3.97 37.19 9.31
N PHE A 361 2.96 36.70 10.04
CA PHE A 361 2.00 37.44 10.84
C PHE A 361 1.84 36.82 12.24
N PRO A 362 1.36 37.55 13.26
CA PRO A 362 1.27 37.03 14.64
C PRO A 362 0.21 35.94 14.86
N VAL A 363 -0.60 35.61 13.85
CA VAL A 363 -1.60 34.54 13.90
C VAL A 363 -0.93 33.17 13.71
N SER A 364 -1.09 32.29 14.68
CA SER A 364 -0.73 30.88 14.53
C SER A 364 -1.86 30.11 13.84
N VAL A 365 -1.52 29.20 12.94
CA VAL A 365 -2.48 28.50 12.06
C VAL A 365 -2.37 26.99 12.22
N HIS A 366 -3.50 26.32 12.37
CA HIS A 366 -3.63 24.88 12.50
C HIS A 366 -4.34 24.28 11.27
N GLY A 367 -3.86 23.14 10.79
CA GLY A 367 -4.50 22.37 9.72
C GLY A 367 -3.76 21.07 9.37
N TYR A 368 -4.11 20.51 8.22
CA TYR A 368 -3.46 19.35 7.61
C TYR A 368 -2.67 19.82 6.37
N PHE A 369 -1.42 19.34 6.20
CA PHE A 369 -0.49 19.87 5.18
C PHE A 369 0.28 18.75 4.46
N ALA A 370 0.75 19.04 3.25
CA ALA A 370 1.54 18.13 2.40
C ALA A 370 3.05 18.51 2.32
N LYS A 371 3.88 17.59 1.82
CA LYS A 371 5.35 17.59 1.92
C LYS A 371 6.00 17.85 0.54
N ILE A 372 6.76 18.94 0.37
CA ILE A 372 7.04 19.56 -0.96
C ILE A 372 8.55 19.60 -1.36
N PHE A 373 9.49 19.24 -0.47
CA PHE A 373 10.94 19.39 -0.73
C PHE A 373 11.77 18.16 -0.34
N SER A 374 12.83 17.88 -1.12
CA SER A 374 13.75 16.74 -0.99
C SER A 374 15.24 17.14 -1.10
N LYS A 375 16.16 16.18 -0.96
CA LYS A 375 17.60 16.38 -1.19
C LYS A 375 17.96 16.06 -2.65
N ILE A 376 18.96 16.75 -3.19
CA ILE A 376 19.34 16.57 -4.60
C ILE A 376 19.90 15.18 -4.93
N LYS A 377 20.40 14.41 -3.95
CA LYS A 377 20.78 13.00 -4.19
C LYS A 377 19.58 12.03 -4.27
N ASP A 378 18.42 12.45 -3.75
CA ASP A 378 17.25 11.59 -3.56
C ASP A 378 16.24 11.75 -4.73
N CYS A 379 16.26 12.88 -5.45
CA CYS A 379 15.42 13.12 -6.62
C CYS A 379 15.96 12.44 -7.90
N TYR A 380 15.12 12.33 -8.94
CA TYR A 380 15.48 11.85 -10.28
C TYR A 380 14.98 12.80 -11.39
N CYS A 381 15.51 12.61 -12.61
CA CYS A 381 15.12 13.37 -13.79
C CYS A 381 13.78 12.86 -14.35
N LEU A 382 12.95 13.77 -14.89
CA LEU A 382 11.63 13.44 -15.44
C LEU A 382 11.68 12.37 -16.55
N LYS A 383 12.78 12.30 -17.32
CA LYS A 383 13.06 11.24 -18.31
C LYS A 383 12.95 9.81 -17.74
N ASP A 384 13.23 9.64 -16.44
CA ASP A 384 13.27 8.36 -15.72
C ASP A 384 11.98 8.11 -14.91
N GLU A 385 10.99 9.02 -14.97
CA GLU A 385 9.73 8.99 -14.20
C GLU A 385 9.10 7.59 -14.19
N VAL A 386 8.94 7.00 -15.36
CA VAL A 386 8.31 5.68 -15.58
C VAL A 386 9.05 4.55 -14.83
N LEU A 387 10.31 4.72 -14.46
CA LEU A 387 11.12 3.74 -13.72
C LEU A 387 11.15 3.96 -12.20
N VAL A 388 10.76 5.13 -11.68
CA VAL A 388 10.98 5.51 -10.26
C VAL A 388 9.85 6.28 -9.57
N CYS A 389 8.78 6.67 -10.26
CA CYS A 389 7.80 7.66 -9.78
C CYS A 389 7.07 7.34 -8.46
N PHE A 390 6.99 6.08 -8.04
CA PHE A 390 6.35 5.70 -6.77
C PHE A 390 7.32 5.76 -5.60
N VAL A 391 8.60 5.50 -5.86
CA VAL A 391 9.64 5.22 -4.87
C VAL A 391 10.66 6.33 -4.72
N ALA A 392 10.72 7.31 -5.65
CA ALA A 392 11.63 8.44 -5.58
C ALA A 392 10.95 9.78 -5.98
N PRO A 393 11.35 10.92 -5.36
CA PRO A 393 10.92 12.25 -5.79
C PRO A 393 11.39 12.62 -7.22
N ILE A 394 10.61 13.43 -7.94
CA ILE A 394 10.88 13.84 -9.32
C ILE A 394 11.15 15.36 -9.39
N LEU A 395 12.01 15.78 -10.34
CA LEU A 395 12.17 17.17 -10.75
C LEU A 395 11.12 17.59 -11.79
N ASP A 396 10.58 18.79 -11.65
CA ASP A 396 9.54 19.36 -12.52
C ASP A 396 10.08 20.03 -13.81
N TYR A 397 11.26 19.61 -14.28
CA TYR A 397 11.87 20.05 -15.54
C TYR A 397 12.92 19.05 -16.06
N GLU A 398 13.16 19.07 -17.38
CA GLU A 398 14.16 18.22 -18.04
C GLU A 398 15.60 18.70 -17.80
N VAL A 399 16.52 17.73 -17.70
CA VAL A 399 17.93 17.95 -17.35
C VAL A 399 18.81 17.29 -18.42
N THR A 400 19.58 18.06 -19.18
CA THR A 400 20.36 17.58 -20.35
C THR A 400 21.88 17.80 -20.27
N ASN A 401 22.39 18.58 -19.30
CA ASN A 401 23.83 18.72 -19.03
C ASN A 401 24.45 17.41 -18.50
N ASN A 402 25.25 16.75 -19.34
CA ASN A 402 25.91 15.48 -19.03
C ASN A 402 26.82 15.50 -17.78
N ASN A 403 27.50 16.60 -17.47
CA ASN A 403 28.40 16.67 -16.31
C ASN A 403 27.64 16.89 -15.00
N PHE A 404 26.59 17.73 -15.01
CA PHE A 404 25.65 17.85 -13.89
C PHE A 404 25.02 16.50 -13.57
N LEU A 405 24.49 15.83 -14.60
CA LEU A 405 23.93 14.49 -14.49
C LEU A 405 24.98 13.48 -13.98
N LYS A 406 26.25 13.58 -14.38
CA LYS A 406 27.35 12.71 -13.93
C LYS A 406 27.66 12.81 -12.45
N HIS A 407 27.77 14.03 -11.91
CA HIS A 407 28.07 14.21 -10.48
C HIS A 407 26.90 13.86 -9.56
N LEU A 408 25.65 14.00 -10.05
CA LEU A 408 24.45 13.57 -9.32
C LEU A 408 24.09 12.08 -9.53
N LYS A 409 24.80 11.37 -10.42
CA LYS A 409 24.49 10.01 -10.90
C LYS A 409 23.15 9.88 -11.66
N TRP A 410 22.61 11.00 -12.13
CA TRP A 410 21.42 11.06 -12.99
C TRP A 410 21.72 10.86 -14.48
N ASN A 411 22.99 10.74 -14.88
CA ASN A 411 23.38 10.36 -16.24
C ASN A 411 23.35 8.84 -16.47
N LEU A 412 23.36 8.06 -15.38
CA LEU A 412 23.25 6.62 -15.40
C LEU A 412 21.78 6.20 -15.36
N TYR A 413 21.54 4.96 -15.77
CA TYR A 413 20.31 4.24 -15.45
C TYR A 413 20.03 4.33 -13.94
N PRO A 414 18.78 4.59 -13.49
CA PRO A 414 18.44 4.63 -12.05
C PRO A 414 18.92 3.38 -11.29
N ASP A 415 19.33 3.50 -10.01
CA ASP A 415 19.89 2.37 -9.24
C ASP A 415 18.95 1.15 -9.29
N VAL A 416 19.47 -0.02 -9.67
CA VAL A 416 18.70 -1.26 -9.79
C VAL A 416 17.85 -1.58 -8.55
N LYS A 417 18.26 -1.16 -7.35
CA LYS A 417 17.49 -1.35 -6.11
C LYS A 417 16.21 -0.51 -6.08
N ILE A 418 16.21 0.64 -6.74
CA ILE A 418 15.07 1.56 -6.85
C ILE A 418 14.13 1.06 -7.95
N VAL A 419 14.67 0.62 -9.09
CA VAL A 419 13.88 -0.02 -10.18
C VAL A 419 13.24 -1.32 -9.70
N LEU A 420 13.95 -2.14 -8.93
CA LEU A 420 13.37 -3.31 -8.24
C LEU A 420 12.27 -2.92 -7.25
N LYS A 421 12.45 -1.86 -6.45
CA LYS A 421 11.41 -1.35 -5.55
C LYS A 421 10.17 -0.85 -6.30
N GLN A 422 10.34 -0.16 -7.43
CA GLN A 422 9.23 0.25 -8.30
C GLN A 422 8.46 -0.98 -8.81
N LEU A 423 9.17 -2.04 -9.24
CA LEU A 423 8.57 -3.28 -9.70
C LEU A 423 7.87 -4.07 -8.57
N GLU A 424 8.47 -4.12 -7.37
CA GLU A 424 7.84 -4.69 -6.18
C GLU A 424 6.59 -3.91 -5.78
N PHE A 425 6.63 -2.57 -5.82
CA PHE A 425 5.47 -1.71 -5.59
C PHE A 425 4.35 -1.98 -6.62
N CYS A 426 4.67 -2.08 -7.91
CA CYS A 426 3.70 -2.41 -8.95
C CYS A 426 3.00 -3.77 -8.71
N ARG A 427 3.70 -4.75 -8.13
CA ARG A 427 3.11 -6.05 -7.74
C ARG A 427 2.23 -5.91 -6.49
N ASP A 428 2.72 -5.21 -5.47
CA ASP A 428 2.13 -5.24 -4.12
C ASP A 428 0.93 -4.28 -3.95
N VAL A 429 0.66 -3.40 -4.93
CA VAL A 429 -0.40 -2.38 -4.84
C VAL A 429 -1.51 -2.58 -5.88
N ALA A 430 -2.76 -2.56 -5.42
CA ALA A 430 -3.93 -2.76 -6.27
C ALA A 430 -4.22 -1.58 -7.21
N GLN A 431 -4.22 -1.86 -8.52
CA GLN A 431 -4.62 -0.95 -9.60
C GLN A 431 -3.87 0.40 -9.72
N PRO A 432 -2.55 0.40 -10.02
CA PRO A 432 -1.93 1.54 -10.67
C PRO A 432 -2.56 1.76 -12.06
N ARG A 433 -2.81 3.02 -12.45
CA ARG A 433 -2.98 3.36 -13.87
C ARG A 433 -1.63 3.16 -14.57
N ASP A 434 -1.68 2.73 -15.83
CA ASP A 434 -0.50 2.57 -16.68
C ASP A 434 0.60 1.63 -16.14
N ILE A 435 0.21 0.66 -15.30
CA ILE A 435 1.10 -0.40 -14.79
C ILE A 435 1.84 -1.14 -15.92
N LYS A 436 1.18 -1.35 -17.08
CA LYS A 436 1.81 -1.93 -18.28
C LYS A 436 2.94 -1.02 -18.80
N THR A 437 2.75 0.29 -18.83
CA THR A 437 3.77 1.27 -19.27
C THR A 437 5.00 1.23 -18.35
N ILE A 438 4.77 1.20 -17.03
CA ILE A 438 5.84 1.10 -16.01
C ILE A 438 6.60 -0.22 -16.15
N CYS A 439 5.90 -1.36 -16.16
CA CYS A 439 6.54 -2.68 -16.30
C CYS A 439 7.29 -2.82 -17.64
N ASN A 440 6.72 -2.33 -18.75
CA ASN A 440 7.39 -2.33 -20.05
C ASN A 440 8.71 -1.53 -20.05
N ALA A 441 8.75 -0.36 -19.39
CA ALA A 441 9.98 0.42 -19.26
C ALA A 441 11.02 -0.31 -18.41
N ILE A 442 10.60 -0.95 -17.32
CA ILE A 442 11.47 -1.77 -16.46
C ILE A 442 12.03 -2.98 -17.22
N TYR A 443 11.23 -3.66 -18.03
CA TYR A 443 11.70 -4.78 -18.85
C TYR A 443 12.64 -4.31 -19.97
N LYS A 444 12.40 -3.14 -20.58
CA LYS A 444 13.33 -2.54 -21.55
C LYS A 444 14.67 -2.19 -20.89
N TYR A 445 14.64 -1.57 -19.72
CA TYR A 445 15.83 -1.30 -18.88
C TYR A 445 16.61 -2.59 -18.59
N MET A 446 15.93 -3.67 -18.18
CA MET A 446 16.58 -4.94 -17.86
C MET A 446 17.16 -5.63 -19.10
N ASP A 447 16.51 -5.54 -20.26
CA ASP A 447 17.00 -6.09 -21.53
C ASP A 447 18.21 -5.33 -22.07
N GLU A 448 18.21 -3.99 -21.97
CA GLU A 448 19.35 -3.13 -22.31
C GLU A 448 20.58 -3.45 -21.44
N MET A 449 20.41 -3.67 -20.13
CA MET A 449 21.48 -4.16 -19.26
C MET A 449 21.93 -5.58 -19.65
N CYS A 450 20.99 -6.50 -19.88
CA CYS A 450 21.25 -7.90 -20.22
C CYS A 450 22.05 -8.06 -21.53
N GLN A 451 21.83 -7.19 -22.51
CA GLN A 451 22.52 -7.22 -23.80
C GLN A 451 23.85 -6.44 -23.79
N SER A 452 24.15 -5.70 -22.72
CA SER A 452 25.33 -4.84 -22.67
C SER A 452 26.66 -5.61 -22.64
N SER A 453 27.71 -4.97 -23.16
CA SER A 453 29.10 -5.41 -23.05
C SER A 453 29.83 -4.88 -21.82
N ASP A 454 29.22 -3.97 -21.05
CA ASP A 454 29.80 -3.41 -19.82
C ASP A 454 29.71 -4.41 -18.66
N GLU A 455 30.82 -4.64 -17.94
CA GLU A 455 30.83 -5.51 -16.76
C GLU A 455 29.96 -4.98 -15.61
N THR A 456 29.78 -3.67 -15.51
CA THR A 456 28.98 -3.02 -14.47
C THR A 456 27.52 -3.36 -14.63
N PHE A 457 26.96 -3.13 -15.82
CA PHE A 457 25.57 -3.47 -16.14
C PHE A 457 25.30 -4.97 -16.05
N ARG A 458 26.29 -5.83 -16.34
CA ARG A 458 26.16 -7.29 -16.12
C ARG A 458 26.06 -7.65 -14.65
N ARG A 459 26.90 -7.07 -13.77
CA ARG A 459 26.83 -7.29 -12.31
C ARG A 459 25.53 -6.74 -11.71
N GLU A 460 25.04 -5.62 -12.23
CA GLU A 460 23.76 -5.02 -11.84
C GLU A 460 22.57 -5.87 -12.31
N PHE A 461 22.63 -6.42 -13.53
CA PHE A 461 21.67 -7.39 -14.04
C PHE A 461 21.68 -8.71 -13.25
N ASP A 462 22.84 -9.28 -12.94
CA ASP A 462 22.97 -10.49 -12.12
C ASP A 462 22.40 -10.27 -10.71
N PHE A 463 22.59 -9.07 -10.13
CA PHE A 463 21.95 -8.68 -8.87
C PHE A 463 20.42 -8.61 -9.00
N MET A 464 19.88 -8.01 -10.07
CA MET A 464 18.42 -8.03 -10.32
C MET A 464 17.90 -9.46 -10.48
N LYS A 465 18.60 -10.30 -11.25
CA LYS A 465 18.25 -11.71 -11.45
C LYS A 465 18.19 -12.48 -10.14
N GLN A 466 19.19 -12.35 -9.26
CA GLN A 466 19.17 -12.93 -7.92
C GLN A 466 18.04 -12.35 -7.04
N LYS A 467 17.68 -11.08 -7.20
CA LYS A 467 16.60 -10.45 -6.41
C LYS A 467 15.19 -10.74 -6.89
N LEU A 468 15.04 -11.27 -8.11
CA LEU A 468 13.77 -11.67 -8.72
C LEU A 468 13.58 -13.20 -8.78
N GLU A 469 14.63 -13.96 -8.47
CA GLU A 469 14.57 -15.42 -8.31
C GLU A 469 13.49 -15.83 -7.30
N ASN A 470 12.63 -16.78 -7.69
CA ASN A 470 11.46 -17.25 -6.94
C ASN A 470 10.40 -16.19 -6.57
N LYS A 471 10.45 -14.97 -7.13
CA LYS A 471 9.40 -13.95 -6.98
C LYS A 471 8.45 -13.94 -8.17
N GLN A 472 7.22 -13.47 -7.93
CA GLN A 472 6.37 -12.93 -8.99
C GLN A 472 6.89 -11.53 -9.39
N TRP A 473 7.09 -11.30 -10.68
CA TRP A 473 7.62 -10.04 -11.23
C TRP A 473 7.32 -9.80 -12.72
N ILE A 474 6.84 -10.82 -13.45
CA ILE A 474 6.50 -10.74 -14.86
C ILE A 474 5.01 -10.41 -14.99
N LEU A 475 4.67 -9.18 -15.37
CA LEU A 475 3.31 -8.77 -15.68
C LEU A 475 2.86 -9.47 -16.97
N CYS A 476 1.77 -10.22 -16.89
CA CYS A 476 1.06 -10.74 -18.05
C CYS A 476 -0.42 -10.39 -17.90
N GLU A 477 -0.98 -9.76 -18.93
CA GLU A 477 -2.33 -9.18 -18.91
C GLU A 477 -2.49 -8.17 -17.77
N ASN A 478 -3.01 -8.55 -16.60
CA ASN A 478 -3.09 -7.70 -15.40
C ASN A 478 -2.47 -8.33 -14.12
N THR A 479 -1.78 -9.48 -14.24
CA THR A 479 -1.33 -10.29 -13.10
C THR A 479 0.18 -10.53 -13.15
N PHE A 480 0.84 -10.59 -11.99
CA PHE A 480 2.27 -10.88 -11.90
C PHE A 480 2.56 -12.37 -11.68
N TYR A 481 3.41 -12.91 -12.54
CA TYR A 481 3.83 -14.30 -12.53
C TYR A 481 5.33 -14.41 -12.19
N SER A 482 5.72 -15.55 -11.63
CA SER A 482 7.12 -15.92 -11.44
C SER A 482 7.70 -16.54 -12.70
N THR A 483 9.03 -16.54 -12.86
CA THR A 483 9.70 -16.94 -14.11
C THR A 483 9.41 -18.39 -14.53
N ASP A 484 9.16 -19.28 -13.57
CA ASP A 484 8.73 -20.67 -13.80
C ASP A 484 7.31 -20.77 -14.38
N ARG A 485 6.45 -19.76 -14.14
CA ARG A 485 5.02 -19.75 -14.50
C ARG A 485 4.71 -19.06 -15.83
N VAL A 486 5.71 -18.54 -16.53
CA VAL A 486 5.54 -17.85 -17.82
C VAL A 486 6.16 -18.67 -18.94
N PHE A 487 5.47 -18.69 -20.09
CA PHE A 487 5.88 -19.44 -21.28
C PHE A 487 5.86 -18.55 -22.52
N PHE A 488 6.82 -18.74 -23.43
CA PHE A 488 6.81 -18.06 -24.73
C PHE A 488 5.71 -18.58 -25.66
N ASN A 489 5.54 -19.90 -25.71
CA ASN A 489 4.52 -20.61 -26.48
C ASN A 489 3.57 -21.28 -25.46
N LEU A 490 2.48 -20.60 -25.12
CA LEU A 490 1.35 -21.17 -24.39
C LEU A 490 0.17 -21.28 -25.36
N SER A 491 -0.55 -22.41 -25.41
CA SER A 491 -1.85 -22.42 -26.08
C SER A 491 -2.84 -21.62 -25.25
N ASP A 492 -3.86 -21.04 -25.90
CA ASP A 492 -4.78 -20.16 -25.18
C ASP A 492 -5.65 -20.95 -24.19
N GLU A 493 -5.83 -22.26 -24.40
CA GLU A 493 -6.49 -23.19 -23.46
C GLU A 493 -5.68 -23.51 -22.18
N PHE A 494 -4.40 -23.11 -22.10
CA PHE A 494 -3.57 -23.27 -20.89
C PHE A 494 -3.34 -21.95 -20.13
N ARG A 495 -3.94 -20.84 -20.56
CA ARG A 495 -3.92 -19.57 -19.82
C ARG A 495 -4.80 -19.70 -18.57
N SER A 496 -4.25 -19.30 -17.42
CA SER A 496 -4.94 -19.40 -16.12
C SER A 496 -4.37 -18.38 -15.12
N SER A 497 -4.97 -18.28 -13.94
CA SER A 497 -4.40 -17.57 -12.76
C SER A 497 -3.01 -18.09 -12.35
N LEU A 498 -2.60 -19.25 -12.88
CA LEU A 498 -1.37 -19.95 -12.53
C LEU A 498 -0.28 -19.76 -13.58
N PHE A 499 -0.64 -19.79 -14.87
CA PHE A 499 0.29 -19.72 -15.98
C PHE A 499 -0.12 -18.72 -17.06
N ALA A 500 0.88 -17.99 -17.55
CA ALA A 500 0.67 -16.94 -18.54
C ALA A 500 1.57 -17.09 -19.77
N LYS A 501 1.04 -16.61 -20.89
CA LYS A 501 1.74 -16.43 -22.15
C LYS A 501 2.49 -15.11 -22.09
N LEU A 502 3.79 -15.11 -22.32
CA LEU A 502 4.55 -13.86 -22.37
C LEU A 502 3.99 -12.95 -23.49
N PRO A 503 3.68 -11.67 -23.23
CA PRO A 503 3.21 -10.74 -24.26
C PRO A 503 4.20 -10.67 -25.44
N MET A 504 3.68 -10.68 -26.68
CA MET A 504 4.53 -10.60 -27.88
C MET A 504 5.28 -9.27 -28.02
N ASP A 505 4.84 -8.23 -27.30
CA ASP A 505 5.50 -6.92 -27.19
C ASP A 505 6.84 -7.00 -26.43
N TYR A 506 7.16 -8.11 -25.74
CA TYR A 506 8.25 -8.20 -24.77
C TYR A 506 9.54 -8.78 -25.36
N ALA A 507 10.68 -8.26 -24.89
CA ALA A 507 12.00 -8.65 -25.38
C ALA A 507 12.33 -10.13 -25.04
N ARG A 508 12.19 -11.02 -26.02
CA ARG A 508 12.38 -12.49 -25.86
C ARG A 508 13.78 -12.84 -25.31
N THR A 509 14.77 -12.00 -25.59
CA THR A 509 16.17 -12.04 -25.09
C THR A 509 16.23 -12.06 -23.57
N LEU A 510 15.78 -10.98 -22.91
CA LEU A 510 15.74 -10.84 -21.45
C LEU A 510 15.09 -12.05 -20.78
N PHE A 511 13.86 -12.36 -21.19
CA PHE A 511 13.07 -13.39 -20.52
C PHE A 511 13.69 -14.79 -20.65
N ASN A 512 14.36 -15.08 -21.77
CA ASN A 512 15.09 -16.33 -21.98
C ASN A 512 16.34 -16.41 -21.08
N VAL A 513 17.05 -15.29 -20.85
CA VAL A 513 18.19 -15.23 -19.92
C VAL A 513 17.73 -15.30 -18.46
N MET A 514 16.55 -14.79 -18.13
CA MET A 514 15.95 -14.91 -16.79
C MET A 514 15.47 -16.33 -16.49
N GLY A 515 15.02 -17.08 -17.50
CA GLY A 515 14.64 -18.50 -17.39
C GLY A 515 13.21 -18.84 -17.83
N VAL A 516 12.50 -17.93 -18.49
CA VAL A 516 11.16 -18.18 -19.08
C VAL A 516 11.26 -19.34 -20.08
N ARG A 517 10.33 -20.29 -19.98
CA ARG A 517 10.37 -21.53 -20.75
C ARG A 517 9.68 -21.37 -22.10
N ASN A 518 10.06 -22.18 -23.09
CA ASN A 518 9.37 -22.14 -24.39
C ASN A 518 7.95 -22.71 -24.27
N GLU A 519 7.77 -23.87 -23.65
CA GLU A 519 6.53 -24.66 -23.65
C GLU A 519 6.26 -25.28 -22.27
N VAL A 520 5.00 -25.67 -22.03
CA VAL A 520 4.52 -26.26 -20.76
C VAL A 520 5.07 -27.67 -20.56
N GLY A 521 5.54 -27.99 -19.36
CA GLY A 521 6.03 -29.31 -18.99
C GLY A 521 5.00 -30.17 -18.24
N ILE A 522 5.26 -31.48 -18.20
CA ILE A 522 4.36 -32.46 -17.56
C ILE A 522 4.12 -32.16 -16.06
N LYS A 523 5.11 -31.58 -15.35
CA LYS A 523 4.96 -31.17 -13.94
C LYS A 523 4.04 -29.96 -13.77
N ASP A 524 3.94 -29.13 -14.80
CA ASP A 524 3.19 -27.89 -14.79
C ASP A 524 1.71 -28.18 -15.01
N LEU A 525 1.39 -29.07 -15.96
CA LEU A 525 0.04 -29.63 -16.14
C LEU A 525 -0.49 -30.24 -14.82
N ILE A 526 0.34 -30.99 -14.09
CA ILE A 526 -0.01 -31.54 -12.77
C ILE A 526 -0.31 -30.45 -11.72
N LEU A 527 0.26 -29.25 -11.85
CA LEU A 527 -0.02 -28.11 -10.97
C LEU A 527 -1.29 -27.34 -11.38
N ILE A 528 -1.62 -27.27 -12.66
CA ILE A 528 -2.92 -26.77 -13.14
C ILE A 528 -4.03 -27.62 -12.53
N ILE A 529 -3.98 -28.93 -12.78
CA ILE A 529 -4.92 -29.93 -12.27
C ILE A 529 -5.10 -29.77 -10.76
N LYS A 530 -4.00 -29.73 -9.99
CA LYS A 530 -4.07 -29.62 -8.53
C LYS A 530 -4.66 -28.32 -7.99
N ASN A 531 -4.62 -27.23 -8.74
CA ASN A 531 -5.14 -25.94 -8.29
C ASN A 531 -6.56 -25.65 -8.79
N MET A 532 -6.94 -26.16 -9.97
CA MET A 532 -8.36 -26.35 -10.33
C MET A 532 -9.10 -27.17 -9.25
N MET A 533 -8.39 -28.10 -8.60
CA MET A 533 -8.89 -28.87 -7.46
C MET A 533 -8.82 -28.17 -6.09
N MET A 534 -8.35 -26.91 -6.00
CA MET A 534 -8.17 -26.17 -4.74
C MET A 534 -8.96 -24.85 -4.66
N ASP A 535 -9.18 -24.15 -5.78
CA ASP A 535 -9.89 -22.85 -5.78
C ASP A 535 -11.42 -22.99 -5.57
N ASN A 536 -11.94 -24.23 -5.57
CA ASN A 536 -13.31 -24.55 -5.17
C ASN A 536 -13.43 -24.61 -3.63
N GLU A 537 -13.48 -23.45 -2.97
CA GLU A 537 -13.66 -23.37 -1.50
C GLU A 537 -15.00 -23.98 -1.03
N ASP A 538 -16.06 -23.83 -1.84
CA ASP A 538 -17.30 -24.60 -1.70
C ASP A 538 -17.18 -25.94 -2.46
N ARG A 539 -17.49 -27.03 -1.77
CA ARG A 539 -17.39 -28.42 -2.30
C ARG A 539 -18.59 -28.79 -3.17
N GLU A 540 -18.90 -27.98 -4.18
CA GLU A 540 -19.99 -28.23 -5.13
C GLU A 540 -19.52 -29.00 -6.38
N PHE A 541 -20.48 -29.44 -7.19
CA PHE A 541 -20.20 -30.16 -8.44
C PHE A 541 -19.90 -29.14 -9.57
N PRO A 542 -18.90 -29.36 -10.44
CA PRO A 542 -18.46 -28.39 -11.45
C PRO A 542 -19.39 -28.29 -12.67
N GLU A 543 -20.69 -28.05 -12.46
CA GLU A 543 -21.70 -28.01 -13.53
C GLU A 543 -21.43 -26.85 -14.51
N ASN A 544 -21.01 -25.69 -14.01
CA ASN A 544 -20.86 -24.47 -14.80
C ASN A 544 -19.76 -24.62 -15.87
N GLU A 545 -18.59 -25.18 -15.51
CA GLU A 545 -17.51 -25.46 -16.46
C GLU A 545 -17.95 -26.44 -17.55
N ILE A 546 -18.60 -27.53 -17.15
CA ILE A 546 -19.00 -28.60 -18.07
C ILE A 546 -20.15 -28.15 -18.99
N THR A 547 -21.03 -27.29 -18.49
CA THR A 547 -22.10 -26.65 -19.28
C THR A 547 -21.52 -25.65 -20.29
N ASN A 548 -20.53 -24.84 -19.89
CA ASN A 548 -19.82 -23.94 -20.81
C ASN A 548 -19.06 -24.71 -21.90
N ASN A 549 -18.38 -25.81 -21.55
CA ASN A 549 -17.73 -26.70 -22.53
C ASN A 549 -18.72 -27.24 -23.59
N ALA A 550 -19.96 -27.53 -23.20
CA ALA A 550 -21.00 -27.96 -24.14
C ALA A 550 -21.55 -26.79 -24.99
N ASP A 551 -21.61 -25.57 -24.45
CA ASP A 551 -22.02 -24.36 -25.19
C ASP A 551 -20.99 -23.96 -26.25
N ASP A 552 -19.70 -23.96 -25.92
CA ASP A 552 -18.63 -23.65 -26.88
C ASP A 552 -18.42 -24.77 -27.92
N ALA A 553 -18.75 -26.03 -27.57
CA ALA A 553 -18.94 -27.12 -28.54
C ALA A 553 -20.19 -26.94 -29.44
N LYS A 554 -21.03 -25.93 -29.17
CA LYS A 554 -22.25 -25.56 -29.90
C LYS A 554 -23.36 -26.60 -29.84
N ALA A 555 -23.40 -27.39 -28.78
CA ALA A 555 -24.53 -28.27 -28.49
C ALA A 555 -25.81 -27.43 -28.26
N THR A 556 -26.96 -27.97 -28.61
CA THR A 556 -28.26 -27.35 -28.28
C THR A 556 -28.96 -28.07 -27.14
N ARG A 557 -28.57 -29.32 -26.84
CA ARG A 557 -29.06 -30.09 -25.69
C ARG A 557 -27.89 -30.59 -24.84
N PHE A 558 -28.07 -30.47 -23.53
CA PHE A 558 -27.18 -30.97 -22.49
C PHE A 558 -27.98 -31.82 -21.49
N SER A 559 -27.41 -32.93 -21.03
CA SER A 559 -28.06 -33.86 -20.11
C SER A 559 -27.07 -34.47 -19.13
N ILE A 560 -27.39 -34.41 -17.84
CA ILE A 560 -26.69 -35.14 -16.77
C ILE A 560 -27.56 -36.32 -16.35
N ILE A 561 -26.96 -37.50 -16.21
CA ILE A 561 -27.66 -38.73 -15.79
C ILE A 561 -26.90 -39.36 -14.63
N ILE A 562 -27.55 -39.43 -13.47
CA ILE A 562 -27.01 -40.06 -12.27
C ILE A 562 -27.41 -41.54 -12.29
N ASP A 563 -26.42 -42.42 -12.44
CA ASP A 563 -26.61 -43.85 -12.63
C ASP A 563 -26.19 -44.62 -11.37
N GLU A 564 -27.17 -45.19 -10.68
CA GLU A 564 -26.99 -45.88 -9.39
C GLU A 564 -26.73 -47.38 -9.54
N ARG A 565 -26.69 -47.91 -10.76
CA ARG A 565 -26.62 -49.36 -11.00
C ARG A 565 -25.24 -49.92 -10.63
N GLU A 566 -25.21 -50.85 -9.68
CA GLU A 566 -24.06 -51.74 -9.49
C GLU A 566 -24.08 -52.86 -10.54
N HIS A 567 -23.07 -52.89 -11.40
CA HIS A 567 -22.87 -53.96 -12.37
C HIS A 567 -21.94 -55.02 -11.78
N ASP A 568 -22.50 -56.15 -11.31
CA ASP A 568 -21.74 -57.12 -10.50
C ASP A 568 -21.30 -58.40 -11.26
N THR A 569 -21.94 -58.68 -12.41
CA THR A 569 -21.89 -59.98 -13.11
C THR A 569 -21.00 -60.02 -14.36
N PHE A 570 -19.73 -59.62 -14.26
CA PHE A 570 -18.77 -59.68 -15.37
C PHE A 570 -18.28 -61.10 -15.66
N LYS A 571 -17.99 -61.38 -16.93
CA LYS A 571 -17.53 -62.70 -17.42
C LYS A 571 -16.07 -62.73 -17.87
N LYS A 572 -15.29 -61.71 -17.47
CA LYS A 572 -13.83 -61.50 -17.70
C LYS A 572 -13.44 -60.84 -19.03
N SER A 573 -14.28 -59.98 -19.59
CA SER A 573 -13.96 -59.20 -20.81
C SER A 573 -13.78 -57.70 -20.54
N LEU A 574 -12.93 -57.39 -19.54
CA LEU A 574 -12.45 -56.04 -19.20
C LEU A 574 -10.97 -55.89 -19.60
N PHE A 575 -10.44 -54.66 -19.65
CA PHE A 575 -9.01 -54.43 -19.98
C PHE A 575 -8.03 -55.05 -18.96
N SER A 576 -8.45 -55.14 -17.70
CA SER A 576 -7.68 -55.65 -16.54
C SER A 576 -8.66 -56.08 -15.44
N GLU A 577 -8.18 -56.76 -14.39
CA GLU A 577 -9.05 -57.10 -13.23
C GLU A 577 -9.34 -55.84 -12.41
N GLU A 578 -8.39 -54.89 -12.36
CA GLU A 578 -8.51 -53.58 -11.71
C GLU A 578 -9.60 -52.69 -12.34
N MET A 579 -9.97 -52.93 -13.61
CA MET A 579 -11.13 -52.28 -14.23
C MET A 579 -12.47 -52.65 -13.57
N LYS A 580 -12.57 -53.78 -12.84
CA LYS A 580 -13.84 -54.19 -12.20
C LYS A 580 -14.36 -53.12 -11.25
N ASP A 581 -13.47 -52.52 -10.45
CA ASP A 581 -13.84 -51.54 -9.43
C ASP A 581 -14.37 -50.21 -10.04
N TRP A 582 -14.16 -49.98 -11.34
CA TRP A 582 -14.64 -48.79 -12.07
C TRP A 582 -15.91 -49.02 -12.90
N GLN A 583 -16.55 -50.19 -12.80
CA GLN A 583 -17.77 -50.47 -13.55
C GLN A 583 -19.08 -50.14 -12.80
N GLY A 584 -18.99 -49.72 -11.54
CA GLY A 584 -20.15 -49.38 -10.72
C GLY A 584 -20.82 -48.03 -11.07
N PRO A 585 -21.57 -47.46 -10.11
CA PRO A 585 -22.32 -46.22 -10.26
C PRO A 585 -21.50 -45.06 -10.85
N ALA A 586 -22.16 -44.22 -11.64
CA ALA A 586 -21.49 -43.18 -12.42
C ALA A 586 -22.35 -41.91 -12.56
N ILE A 587 -21.69 -40.78 -12.78
CA ILE A 587 -22.32 -39.61 -13.38
C ILE A 587 -22.01 -39.65 -14.87
N TRP A 588 -23.05 -39.60 -15.70
CA TRP A 588 -22.94 -39.47 -17.14
C TRP A 588 -23.28 -38.05 -17.55
N ILE A 589 -22.58 -37.54 -18.56
CA ILE A 589 -22.83 -36.20 -19.11
C ILE A 589 -22.85 -36.29 -20.62
N TYR A 590 -23.98 -35.92 -21.21
CA TYR A 590 -24.24 -35.97 -22.65
C TYR A 590 -24.44 -34.56 -23.20
N ASN A 591 -23.93 -34.32 -24.40
CA ASN A 591 -24.31 -33.20 -25.24
C ASN A 591 -24.44 -33.65 -26.70
N ASP A 592 -25.24 -32.96 -27.50
CA ASP A 592 -25.52 -33.38 -28.89
C ASP A 592 -24.55 -32.83 -29.96
N ALA A 593 -23.43 -32.23 -29.54
CA ALA A 593 -22.32 -31.89 -30.43
C ALA A 593 -21.41 -33.10 -30.69
N ASN A 594 -21.03 -33.32 -31.95
CA ASN A 594 -20.00 -34.30 -32.32
C ASN A 594 -18.62 -33.63 -32.25
N SER A 595 -17.97 -33.73 -31.09
CA SER A 595 -16.73 -33.02 -30.80
C SER A 595 -15.49 -33.88 -31.05
N ASN A 596 -14.40 -33.28 -31.52
CA ASN A 596 -13.16 -34.03 -31.76
C ASN A 596 -12.50 -34.42 -30.42
N ILE A 597 -12.36 -35.72 -30.16
CA ILE A 597 -11.88 -36.24 -28.88
C ILE A 597 -10.45 -35.78 -28.54
N LEU A 598 -9.58 -35.58 -29.54
CA LEU A 598 -8.19 -35.15 -29.29
C LEU A 598 -8.13 -33.77 -28.61
N PRO A 599 -8.70 -32.68 -29.18
CA PRO A 599 -8.87 -31.42 -28.47
C PRO A 599 -9.62 -31.53 -27.12
N LEU A 600 -10.62 -32.40 -26.98
CA LEU A 600 -11.31 -32.56 -25.68
C LEU A 600 -10.39 -33.14 -24.58
N ILE A 601 -9.32 -33.84 -24.96
CA ILE A 601 -8.34 -34.45 -24.04
C ILE A 601 -7.12 -33.55 -23.84
N GLU A 602 -6.71 -32.81 -24.88
CA GLU A 602 -5.54 -31.93 -24.83
C GLU A 602 -5.89 -30.54 -24.27
N HIS A 603 -7.15 -30.10 -24.42
CA HIS A 603 -7.59 -28.71 -24.20
C HIS A 603 -8.98 -28.55 -23.54
N GLY A 604 -9.72 -29.64 -23.30
CA GLY A 604 -11.04 -29.58 -22.66
C GLY A 604 -10.96 -29.48 -21.14
N GLY A 605 -11.74 -28.58 -20.53
CA GLY A 605 -11.83 -28.41 -19.07
C GLY A 605 -12.54 -29.56 -18.37
N TYR A 606 -11.93 -30.76 -18.39
CA TYR A 606 -12.43 -31.97 -17.75
C TYR A 606 -11.56 -32.43 -16.58
N ASP A 607 -10.52 -31.69 -16.21
CA ASP A 607 -9.67 -32.03 -15.06
C ASP A 607 -10.47 -32.02 -13.73
N CYS A 608 -11.53 -31.22 -13.64
CA CYS A 608 -12.48 -31.23 -12.53
C CYS A 608 -13.23 -32.57 -12.36
N ALA A 609 -13.29 -33.42 -13.40
CA ALA A 609 -13.79 -34.80 -13.28
C ALA A 609 -12.97 -35.64 -12.28
N PHE A 610 -11.68 -35.32 -12.11
CA PHE A 610 -10.78 -36.06 -11.22
C PHE A 610 -11.06 -35.84 -9.73
N HIS A 611 -11.95 -34.91 -9.36
CA HIS A 611 -12.56 -34.92 -8.01
C HIS A 611 -13.34 -36.23 -7.76
N ILE A 612 -14.03 -36.75 -8.77
CA ILE A 612 -15.08 -37.76 -8.63
C ILE A 612 -14.61 -39.17 -9.03
N THR A 613 -13.68 -39.26 -9.97
CA THR A 613 -13.16 -40.52 -10.53
C THR A 613 -11.65 -40.45 -10.76
N ASP A 614 -10.95 -41.60 -10.86
CA ASP A 614 -9.57 -41.63 -11.38
C ASP A 614 -9.51 -42.03 -12.86
N LEU A 615 -10.66 -42.40 -13.44
CA LEU A 615 -10.75 -43.03 -14.76
C LEU A 615 -11.98 -42.54 -15.56
N PRO A 616 -12.03 -41.25 -15.97
CA PRO A 616 -13.07 -40.77 -16.85
C PRO A 616 -12.90 -41.34 -18.27
N SER A 617 -14.01 -41.48 -18.99
CA SER A 617 -14.01 -41.96 -20.38
C SER A 617 -15.02 -41.22 -21.25
N ILE A 618 -14.64 -40.90 -22.49
CA ILE A 618 -15.43 -40.13 -23.45
C ILE A 618 -15.72 -40.96 -24.71
N VAL A 619 -16.96 -40.92 -25.19
CA VAL A 619 -17.38 -41.44 -26.51
C VAL A 619 -17.85 -40.28 -27.37
N SER A 620 -17.36 -40.19 -28.61
CA SER A 620 -17.84 -39.23 -29.63
C SER A 620 -17.52 -39.73 -31.03
N GLY A 621 -18.48 -39.64 -31.96
CA GLY A 621 -18.34 -40.21 -33.30
C GLY A 621 -18.05 -41.72 -33.26
N LYS A 622 -16.96 -42.15 -33.90
CA LYS A 622 -16.48 -43.55 -33.92
C LYS A 622 -15.41 -43.89 -32.87
N TYR A 623 -15.12 -42.95 -31.97
CA TYR A 623 -14.01 -43.07 -31.01
C TYR A 623 -14.50 -43.17 -29.57
N ILE A 624 -13.80 -43.98 -28.77
CA ILE A 624 -13.87 -44.00 -27.30
C ILE A 624 -12.47 -43.78 -26.72
N ALA A 625 -12.36 -42.95 -25.68
CA ALA A 625 -11.13 -42.69 -24.97
C ALA A 625 -11.28 -42.97 -23.47
N PHE A 626 -10.23 -43.51 -22.86
CA PHE A 626 -10.08 -43.69 -21.42
C PHE A 626 -8.86 -42.89 -20.94
N MET A 627 -9.00 -42.14 -19.84
CA MET A 627 -7.93 -41.34 -19.26
C MET A 627 -7.52 -41.93 -17.92
N ASP A 628 -6.27 -42.38 -17.82
CA ASP A 628 -5.68 -43.04 -16.65
C ASP A 628 -4.38 -42.30 -16.30
N PRO A 629 -4.46 -41.14 -15.61
CA PRO A 629 -3.29 -40.26 -15.44
C PRO A 629 -2.20 -40.89 -14.56
N ASN A 630 -2.50 -41.94 -13.80
CA ASN A 630 -1.52 -42.74 -13.05
C ASN A 630 -1.02 -43.96 -13.85
N ALA A 631 -1.65 -44.26 -14.99
CA ALA A 631 -1.43 -45.41 -15.84
C ALA A 631 -1.42 -46.74 -15.06
N LYS A 632 -2.44 -46.90 -14.22
CA LYS A 632 -2.61 -47.99 -13.24
C LYS A 632 -3.55 -49.09 -13.75
N PHE A 633 -4.51 -48.75 -14.61
CA PHE A 633 -5.66 -49.57 -14.99
C PHE A 633 -5.58 -50.06 -16.45
N LEU A 634 -4.94 -49.30 -17.35
CA LEU A 634 -4.87 -49.57 -18.79
C LEU A 634 -3.63 -50.41 -19.22
N PRO A 635 -3.74 -51.26 -20.27
CA PRO A 635 -2.68 -52.16 -20.73
C PRO A 635 -1.53 -51.46 -21.47
N SER A 636 -0.38 -52.13 -21.59
CA SER A 636 0.93 -51.51 -21.93
C SER A 636 1.61 -52.10 -23.18
N PRO A 637 2.55 -51.38 -23.81
CA PRO A 637 3.98 -51.57 -23.47
C PRO A 637 4.69 -50.30 -23.00
N ARG A 638 4.07 -49.13 -23.19
CA ARG A 638 4.29 -47.94 -22.37
C ARG A 638 2.98 -47.65 -21.68
N ARG A 639 3.04 -47.33 -20.39
CA ARG A 639 1.89 -47.00 -19.54
C ARG A 639 1.40 -45.59 -19.93
N ASN A 640 0.61 -45.54 -21.00
CA ASN A 640 0.11 -44.30 -21.59
C ASN A 640 -1.05 -43.76 -20.75
N LYS A 641 -1.01 -42.46 -20.44
CA LYS A 641 -2.02 -41.79 -19.59
C LYS A 641 -3.40 -41.64 -20.24
N VAL A 642 -3.47 -41.83 -21.56
CA VAL A 642 -4.71 -41.82 -22.34
C VAL A 642 -4.60 -42.94 -23.37
N VAL A 643 -5.69 -43.65 -23.60
CA VAL A 643 -5.82 -44.59 -24.72
C VAL A 643 -7.12 -44.31 -25.46
N ILE A 644 -7.02 -44.09 -26.78
CA ILE A 644 -8.14 -43.86 -27.69
C ILE A 644 -8.28 -45.06 -28.62
N PHE A 645 -9.51 -45.57 -28.77
CA PHE A 645 -9.86 -46.65 -29.68
C PHE A 645 -10.86 -46.16 -30.72
N ASP A 646 -10.66 -46.49 -31.98
CA ASP A 646 -11.75 -46.55 -32.95
C ASP A 646 -12.57 -47.79 -32.65
N PHE A 647 -13.75 -47.63 -32.06
CA PHE A 647 -14.50 -48.79 -31.56
C PHE A 647 -15.12 -49.63 -32.70
N ILE A 648 -15.28 -49.04 -33.89
CA ILE A 648 -15.84 -49.70 -35.08
C ILE A 648 -14.74 -50.50 -35.77
N GLU A 649 -13.61 -49.89 -36.12
CA GLU A 649 -12.49 -50.55 -36.80
C GLU A 649 -11.84 -51.63 -35.92
N THR A 650 -11.75 -51.39 -34.60
CA THR A 650 -11.16 -52.37 -33.68
C THR A 650 -12.10 -53.49 -33.26
N GLY A 651 -13.39 -53.46 -33.60
CA GLY A 651 -14.37 -54.45 -33.12
C GLY A 651 -14.48 -54.48 -31.60
N PHE A 652 -14.47 -53.31 -30.97
CA PHE A 652 -14.26 -53.14 -29.52
C PHE A 652 -15.29 -53.91 -28.68
N LYS A 653 -16.57 -53.82 -29.05
CA LYS A 653 -17.69 -54.50 -28.38
C LYS A 653 -17.66 -56.03 -28.50
N GLU A 654 -17.07 -56.59 -29.55
CA GLU A 654 -16.89 -58.04 -29.68
C GLU A 654 -15.77 -58.57 -28.77
N LYS A 655 -14.76 -57.73 -28.50
CA LYS A 655 -13.57 -58.09 -27.71
C LYS A 655 -13.77 -57.86 -26.22
N LEU A 656 -14.48 -56.79 -25.84
CA LEU A 656 -14.66 -56.35 -24.46
C LEU A 656 -16.13 -56.00 -24.14
N PRO A 657 -17.10 -56.92 -24.33
CA PRO A 657 -18.51 -56.62 -24.09
C PRO A 657 -18.81 -56.20 -22.63
N ASP A 658 -18.15 -56.79 -21.62
CA ASP A 658 -18.30 -56.37 -20.21
C ASP A 658 -17.87 -54.90 -20.01
N GLN A 659 -16.92 -54.40 -20.80
CA GLN A 659 -16.38 -53.03 -20.73
C GLN A 659 -17.29 -52.00 -21.43
N CYS A 660 -18.02 -52.45 -22.46
CA CYS A 660 -19.02 -51.66 -23.20
C CYS A 660 -20.36 -51.57 -22.47
N TYR A 661 -20.75 -52.61 -21.73
CA TYR A 661 -22.09 -52.79 -21.18
C TYR A 661 -22.71 -51.56 -20.48
N PRO A 662 -22.00 -50.78 -19.63
CA PRO A 662 -22.62 -49.67 -18.91
C PRO A 662 -23.11 -48.54 -19.81
N PHE A 663 -22.47 -48.34 -20.97
CA PHE A 663 -22.82 -47.30 -21.95
C PHE A 663 -24.08 -47.66 -22.75
N GLU A 664 -24.42 -48.95 -22.88
CA GLU A 664 -25.48 -49.42 -23.78
C GLU A 664 -26.90 -48.96 -23.37
N ALA A 665 -27.06 -48.55 -22.12
CA ALA A 665 -28.31 -47.98 -21.58
C ALA A 665 -28.41 -46.45 -21.72
N ILE A 666 -27.38 -45.78 -22.24
CA ILE A 666 -27.24 -44.31 -22.21
C ILE A 666 -27.25 -43.75 -23.63
N GLU A 667 -28.24 -42.90 -23.94
CA GLU A 667 -28.41 -42.17 -25.22
C GLU A 667 -28.25 -43.05 -26.50
N GLY A 668 -28.54 -44.35 -26.40
CA GLY A 668 -28.45 -45.30 -27.52
C GLY A 668 -27.03 -45.64 -27.98
N CYS A 669 -26.04 -45.53 -27.10
CA CYS A 669 -24.63 -45.83 -27.37
C CYS A 669 -24.37 -47.34 -27.53
N ASP A 670 -24.59 -47.88 -28.73
CA ASP A 670 -24.51 -49.34 -28.99
C ASP A 670 -23.14 -49.87 -29.44
N PHE A 671 -22.15 -48.99 -29.68
CA PHE A 671 -20.84 -49.27 -30.28
C PHE A 671 -20.84 -50.01 -31.64
N LEU A 672 -21.99 -50.19 -32.29
CA LEU A 672 -22.10 -50.83 -33.61
C LEU A 672 -22.08 -49.80 -34.77
N LYS A 673 -22.31 -48.52 -34.44
CA LYS A 673 -22.35 -47.38 -35.36
C LYS A 673 -21.70 -46.16 -34.71
N GLU A 674 -21.43 -45.12 -35.49
CA GLU A 674 -20.97 -43.83 -34.94
C GLU A 674 -21.99 -43.27 -33.94
N PHE A 675 -21.55 -42.96 -32.72
CA PHE A 675 -22.32 -42.20 -31.75
C PHE A 675 -22.57 -40.78 -32.28
N LYS A 676 -23.72 -40.18 -31.91
CA LYS A 676 -24.16 -38.88 -32.42
C LYS A 676 -24.39 -37.91 -31.27
N GLY A 677 -23.36 -37.11 -31.00
CA GLY A 677 -23.17 -36.36 -29.77
C GLY A 677 -21.86 -36.76 -29.10
N THR A 678 -21.65 -36.28 -27.88
CA THR A 678 -20.50 -36.58 -27.03
C THR A 678 -21.00 -37.01 -25.65
N LEU A 679 -20.51 -38.16 -25.17
CA LEU A 679 -20.91 -38.79 -23.91
C LEU A 679 -19.69 -39.03 -23.02
N LEU A 680 -19.66 -38.38 -21.86
CA LEU A 680 -18.67 -38.55 -20.80
C LEU A 680 -19.23 -39.46 -19.70
N ARG A 681 -18.43 -40.42 -19.22
CA ARG A 681 -18.71 -41.27 -18.05
C ARG A 681 -17.72 -40.97 -16.93
N LEU A 682 -18.24 -40.70 -15.74
CA LEU A 682 -17.49 -40.48 -14.50
C LEU A 682 -17.84 -41.56 -13.47
N PRO A 683 -17.20 -42.74 -13.48
CA PRO A 683 -17.48 -43.80 -12.52
C PRO A 683 -16.99 -43.42 -11.12
N LEU A 684 -17.88 -43.47 -10.12
CA LEU A 684 -17.66 -42.90 -8.79
C LEU A 684 -16.54 -43.61 -8.02
N ARG A 685 -15.58 -42.84 -7.50
CA ARG A 685 -14.52 -43.37 -6.62
C ARG A 685 -15.12 -43.88 -5.31
N THR A 686 -15.04 -45.19 -5.08
CA THR A 686 -15.45 -45.81 -3.81
C THR A 686 -14.47 -45.49 -2.67
N LEU A 687 -14.89 -45.63 -1.41
CA LEU A 687 -14.01 -45.49 -0.23
C LEU A 687 -12.72 -46.33 -0.30
N ARG A 688 -12.78 -47.50 -0.95
CA ARG A 688 -11.61 -48.38 -1.15
C ARG A 688 -10.68 -47.84 -2.25
N LEU A 689 -11.22 -47.24 -3.32
CA LEU A 689 -10.44 -46.61 -4.38
C LEU A 689 -9.81 -45.29 -3.92
N ALA A 690 -10.51 -44.52 -3.09
CA ALA A 690 -10.02 -43.28 -2.48
C ALA A 690 -8.74 -43.49 -1.67
N GLY A 691 -8.72 -44.46 -0.75
CA GLY A 691 -7.50 -44.88 -0.04
C GLY A 691 -6.43 -45.58 -0.90
N GLN A 692 -6.58 -45.57 -2.24
CA GLN A 692 -5.62 -46.11 -3.21
C GLN A 692 -5.39 -45.15 -4.40
N SER A 693 -5.89 -43.91 -4.32
CA SER A 693 -5.75 -42.89 -5.35
C SER A 693 -4.53 -42.02 -5.06
N GLU A 694 -3.75 -41.71 -6.10
CA GLU A 694 -2.70 -40.68 -6.03
C GLU A 694 -3.25 -39.28 -6.43
N ILE A 695 -4.58 -39.18 -6.64
CA ILE A 695 -5.28 -38.01 -7.18
C ILE A 695 -6.18 -37.38 -6.10
N SER A 696 -7.04 -38.16 -5.45
CA SER A 696 -7.90 -37.69 -4.35
C SER A 696 -8.29 -38.80 -3.38
N GLU A 697 -8.07 -38.54 -2.08
CA GLU A 697 -8.50 -39.40 -0.96
C GLU A 697 -10.01 -39.27 -0.64
N GLU A 698 -10.78 -38.49 -1.41
CA GLU A 698 -12.22 -38.33 -1.21
C GLU A 698 -13.08 -39.28 -2.07
N SER A 699 -14.24 -39.66 -1.54
CA SER A 699 -15.24 -40.52 -2.19
C SER A 699 -16.65 -39.97 -1.98
N PHE A 700 -17.37 -39.70 -3.06
CA PHE A 700 -18.74 -39.16 -3.02
C PHE A 700 -19.77 -40.29 -2.97
N LYS A 701 -20.83 -40.13 -2.18
CA LYS A 701 -22.02 -41.00 -2.29
C LYS A 701 -23.07 -40.31 -3.15
N ILE A 702 -23.89 -41.11 -3.82
CA ILE A 702 -24.95 -40.62 -4.71
C ILE A 702 -25.93 -39.69 -3.99
N ARG A 703 -26.19 -39.91 -2.69
CA ARG A 703 -27.00 -39.02 -1.85
C ARG A 703 -26.45 -37.60 -1.76
N ASP A 704 -25.12 -37.47 -1.72
CA ASP A 704 -24.42 -36.20 -1.49
C ASP A 704 -24.39 -35.39 -2.80
N ILE A 705 -24.14 -36.10 -3.91
CA ILE A 705 -24.29 -35.62 -5.30
C ILE A 705 -25.74 -35.15 -5.56
N MET A 706 -26.74 -35.96 -5.17
CA MET A 706 -28.18 -35.63 -5.18
C MET A 706 -28.57 -34.56 -4.13
N GLY A 707 -27.61 -34.05 -3.36
CA GLY A 707 -27.73 -32.83 -2.56
C GLY A 707 -27.33 -31.60 -3.38
N GLN A 708 -26.15 -31.61 -3.99
CA GLN A 708 -25.60 -30.54 -4.82
C GLN A 708 -26.54 -30.17 -5.99
N PHE A 709 -27.04 -31.17 -6.73
CA PHE A 709 -27.97 -30.98 -7.87
C PHE A 709 -29.38 -30.42 -7.50
N ARG A 710 -29.59 -29.95 -6.26
CA ARG A 710 -30.81 -29.22 -5.87
C ARG A 710 -30.67 -27.72 -6.07
N ASN A 711 -29.48 -27.16 -5.85
CA ASN A 711 -29.20 -25.73 -6.03
C ASN A 711 -29.38 -25.32 -7.50
N VAL A 712 -28.91 -26.20 -8.39
CA VAL A 712 -29.05 -26.17 -9.86
C VAL A 712 -30.47 -25.85 -10.34
N GLN A 713 -31.51 -26.35 -9.65
CA GLN A 713 -32.90 -26.19 -10.06
C GLN A 713 -33.41 -24.74 -9.98
N GLY A 714 -32.66 -23.85 -9.32
CA GLY A 714 -32.87 -22.41 -9.29
C GLY A 714 -31.86 -21.58 -10.08
N ASN A 715 -30.85 -22.20 -10.72
CA ASN A 715 -29.81 -21.48 -11.44
C ASN A 715 -30.34 -20.89 -12.76
N LYS A 716 -29.93 -19.65 -13.06
CA LYS A 716 -30.37 -18.86 -14.23
C LYS A 716 -29.29 -18.67 -15.29
N GLU A 717 -28.15 -19.37 -15.18
CA GLU A 717 -27.07 -19.32 -16.17
C GLU A 717 -27.51 -19.70 -17.60
N ILE A 718 -28.52 -20.57 -17.75
CA ILE A 718 -29.15 -20.88 -19.05
C ILE A 718 -29.78 -19.66 -19.76
N LEU A 719 -29.90 -18.49 -19.09
CA LEU A 719 -30.23 -17.23 -19.76
C LEU A 719 -29.11 -16.73 -20.68
N PHE A 720 -27.84 -17.04 -20.37
CA PHE A 720 -26.65 -16.40 -20.96
C PHE A 720 -25.84 -17.29 -21.91
N LEU A 721 -26.04 -18.62 -21.87
CA LEU A 721 -25.43 -19.59 -22.78
C LEU A 721 -25.82 -19.31 -24.26
N LYS A 722 -24.90 -19.37 -25.21
CA LYS A 722 -25.13 -18.93 -26.59
C LYS A 722 -25.92 -19.95 -27.41
N TYR A 723 -25.59 -21.24 -27.27
CA TYR A 723 -26.04 -22.34 -28.12
C TYR A 723 -26.99 -23.32 -27.42
N ILE A 724 -26.80 -23.56 -26.11
CA ILE A 724 -27.64 -24.48 -25.33
C ILE A 724 -29.08 -23.94 -25.22
N GLU A 725 -30.02 -24.80 -25.60
CA GLU A 725 -31.47 -24.55 -25.63
C GLU A 725 -32.25 -25.55 -24.75
N SER A 726 -31.60 -26.60 -24.24
CA SER A 726 -32.15 -27.55 -23.28
C SER A 726 -31.07 -28.03 -22.30
N CYS A 727 -31.33 -27.96 -21.00
CA CYS A 727 -30.56 -28.63 -19.95
C CYS A 727 -31.48 -29.58 -19.19
N SER A 728 -31.00 -30.77 -18.81
CA SER A 728 -31.83 -31.80 -18.16
C SER A 728 -31.03 -32.70 -17.22
N LEU A 729 -31.67 -33.12 -16.13
CA LEU A 729 -31.14 -34.02 -15.12
C LEU A 729 -32.01 -35.27 -15.02
N TYR A 730 -31.39 -36.44 -15.11
CA TYR A 730 -32.03 -37.75 -15.00
C TYR A 730 -31.38 -38.61 -13.92
N ARG A 731 -32.09 -39.66 -13.48
CA ARG A 731 -31.58 -40.68 -12.56
C ARG A 731 -32.01 -42.08 -12.96
N ILE A 732 -31.10 -43.04 -12.90
CA ILE A 732 -31.33 -44.47 -13.09
C ILE A 732 -31.11 -45.15 -11.75
N GLU A 733 -32.18 -45.60 -11.09
CA GLU A 733 -32.07 -46.30 -9.80
C GLU A 733 -31.60 -47.75 -10.01
N GLU A 734 -30.98 -48.36 -9.00
CA GLU A 734 -30.37 -49.71 -9.02
C GLU A 734 -31.18 -50.80 -9.74
N GLN A 735 -32.52 -50.75 -9.66
CA GLN A 735 -33.44 -51.76 -10.20
C GLN A 735 -34.24 -51.30 -11.43
N LYS A 736 -33.79 -50.24 -12.13
CA LYS A 736 -34.45 -49.69 -13.33
C LYS A 736 -33.51 -49.71 -14.54
N GLU A 737 -34.05 -50.11 -15.68
CA GLU A 737 -33.29 -50.15 -16.95
C GLU A 737 -33.30 -48.82 -17.72
N ALA A 738 -34.16 -47.86 -17.33
CA ALA A 738 -34.38 -46.61 -18.07
C ALA A 738 -34.24 -45.36 -17.18
N PRO A 739 -33.65 -44.26 -17.69
CA PRO A 739 -33.50 -43.00 -16.96
C PRO A 739 -34.83 -42.30 -16.70
N GLN A 740 -35.00 -41.79 -15.48
CA GLN A 740 -36.16 -41.00 -15.07
C GLN A 740 -35.77 -39.52 -14.95
N MET A 741 -36.50 -38.64 -15.65
CA MET A 741 -36.24 -37.20 -15.59
C MET A 741 -36.56 -36.66 -14.19
N ILE A 742 -35.60 -35.97 -13.57
CA ILE A 742 -35.77 -35.22 -12.33
C ILE A 742 -36.18 -33.78 -12.66
N TRP A 743 -35.46 -33.16 -13.59
CA TRP A 743 -35.58 -31.74 -13.92
C TRP A 743 -35.17 -31.48 -15.37
N GLN A 744 -35.76 -30.46 -15.99
CA GLN A 744 -35.38 -29.94 -17.29
C GLN A 744 -35.70 -28.45 -17.37
N ALA A 745 -34.75 -27.66 -17.88
CA ALA A 745 -35.01 -26.31 -18.39
C ALA A 745 -34.93 -26.33 -19.92
N GLN A 746 -36.04 -25.96 -20.57
CA GLN A 746 -36.19 -25.93 -22.02
C GLN A 746 -36.48 -24.51 -22.47
N ILE A 747 -35.67 -23.98 -23.39
CA ILE A 747 -35.94 -22.68 -24.02
C ILE A 747 -37.05 -22.87 -25.07
N ASN A 748 -38.07 -22.03 -24.96
CA ASN A 748 -39.24 -21.97 -25.83
C ASN A 748 -39.37 -20.56 -26.45
N HIS A 749 -40.12 -20.43 -27.55
CA HIS A 749 -40.47 -19.13 -28.16
C HIS A 749 -39.26 -18.22 -28.52
N MET A 750 -38.22 -18.79 -29.14
CA MET A 750 -37.06 -18.05 -29.71
C MET A 750 -37.37 -17.25 -30.99
N LEU A 751 -38.65 -17.10 -31.35
CA LEU A 751 -39.09 -16.36 -32.53
C LEU A 751 -39.50 -14.94 -32.15
N ASP A 752 -39.18 -13.97 -33.00
CA ASP A 752 -39.67 -12.60 -32.84
C ASP A 752 -41.17 -12.47 -33.18
N THR A 753 -41.74 -11.28 -33.00
CA THR A 753 -43.16 -11.01 -33.28
C THR A 753 -43.54 -11.12 -34.77
N SER A 754 -42.59 -11.38 -35.66
CA SER A 754 -42.83 -11.69 -37.08
C SER A 754 -42.64 -13.18 -37.41
N GLY A 755 -42.38 -14.02 -36.40
CA GLY A 755 -42.17 -15.46 -36.56
C GLY A 755 -40.78 -15.83 -37.08
N THR A 756 -39.78 -14.94 -36.98
CA THR A 756 -38.43 -15.20 -37.49
C THR A 756 -37.45 -15.57 -36.37
N GLU A 757 -36.43 -16.37 -36.72
CA GLU A 757 -35.34 -16.86 -35.86
C GLU A 757 -34.38 -15.77 -35.35
N ARG A 758 -34.77 -14.50 -35.45
CA ARG A 758 -33.94 -13.33 -35.15
C ARG A 758 -33.37 -13.37 -33.73
N ASN A 759 -34.17 -13.75 -32.73
CA ASN A 759 -33.70 -13.79 -31.34
C ASN A 759 -32.67 -14.91 -31.12
N ARG A 760 -32.80 -16.04 -31.82
CA ARG A 760 -31.79 -17.13 -31.83
C ARG A 760 -30.49 -16.70 -32.53
N VAL A 761 -30.57 -15.85 -33.56
CA VAL A 761 -29.38 -15.24 -34.20
C VAL A 761 -28.71 -14.23 -33.28
N ILE A 762 -29.46 -13.33 -32.63
CA ILE A 762 -28.92 -12.34 -31.68
C ILE A 762 -28.16 -13.05 -30.55
N ARG A 763 -28.79 -14.04 -29.90
CA ARG A 763 -28.19 -14.85 -28.83
C ARG A 763 -26.88 -15.54 -29.23
N LYS A 764 -26.70 -15.87 -30.51
CA LYS A 764 -25.53 -16.57 -31.06
C LYS A 764 -24.49 -15.64 -31.69
N THR A 765 -24.63 -14.31 -31.58
CA THR A 765 -23.76 -13.32 -32.23
C THR A 765 -23.20 -12.28 -31.25
N LEU A 766 -21.87 -12.21 -31.15
CA LEU A 766 -21.18 -11.13 -30.44
C LEU A 766 -21.10 -9.88 -31.35
N THR A 767 -21.59 -8.73 -30.87
CA THR A 767 -21.42 -7.42 -31.54
C THR A 767 -21.24 -6.29 -30.53
N ASP A 768 -20.48 -5.26 -30.89
CA ASP A 768 -20.20 -4.09 -30.05
C ASP A 768 -21.42 -3.16 -29.84
N ARG A 769 -22.52 -3.41 -30.56
CA ARG A 769 -23.79 -2.68 -30.43
C ARG A 769 -24.71 -3.37 -29.45
N ALA A 770 -25.41 -2.60 -28.61
CA ALA A 770 -26.45 -3.11 -27.74
C ALA A 770 -27.63 -3.68 -28.55
N GLN A 771 -27.99 -4.94 -28.28
CA GLN A 771 -29.12 -5.64 -28.86
C GLN A 771 -29.97 -6.24 -27.73
N ILE A 772 -31.29 -6.11 -27.83
CA ILE A 772 -32.25 -6.63 -26.86
C ILE A 772 -33.12 -7.68 -27.54
N TYR A 773 -33.32 -8.82 -26.88
CA TYR A 773 -34.18 -9.91 -27.36
C TYR A 773 -34.97 -10.57 -26.23
N GLN A 774 -36.01 -11.31 -26.59
CA GLN A 774 -36.94 -11.99 -25.67
C GLN A 774 -37.03 -13.48 -25.99
N PHE A 775 -37.18 -14.31 -24.95
CA PHE A 775 -37.48 -15.74 -25.09
C PHE A 775 -38.24 -16.26 -23.86
N GLY A 776 -38.82 -17.46 -23.97
CA GLY A 776 -39.42 -18.17 -22.85
C GLY A 776 -38.50 -19.27 -22.33
N ILE A 777 -38.61 -19.59 -21.04
CA ILE A 777 -38.09 -20.84 -20.47
C ILE A 777 -39.26 -21.63 -19.89
N GLU A 778 -39.31 -22.91 -20.17
CA GLU A 778 -40.15 -23.88 -19.48
C GLU A 778 -39.29 -24.73 -18.56
N ILE A 779 -39.60 -24.75 -17.27
CA ILE A 779 -38.92 -25.55 -16.25
C ILE A 779 -39.86 -26.68 -15.84
N ASN A 780 -39.50 -27.91 -16.20
CA ASN A 780 -40.19 -29.14 -15.82
C ASN A 780 -39.44 -29.81 -14.66
N ASN A 781 -40.17 -30.22 -13.63
CA ASN A 781 -39.67 -30.94 -12.45
C ASN A 781 -40.64 -32.10 -12.17
N ILE A 782 -40.21 -33.18 -11.50
CA ILE A 782 -41.10 -34.28 -11.05
C ILE A 782 -42.36 -33.75 -10.36
N HIS A 783 -42.25 -32.63 -9.64
CA HIS A 783 -43.32 -32.08 -8.81
C HIS A 783 -44.09 -30.90 -9.41
N TYR A 784 -43.57 -30.21 -10.44
CA TYR A 784 -44.18 -28.99 -10.97
C TYR A 784 -43.71 -28.64 -12.39
N ARG A 785 -44.46 -27.74 -13.05
CA ARG A 785 -44.11 -27.13 -14.33
C ARG A 785 -44.26 -25.62 -14.22
N VAL A 786 -43.21 -24.88 -14.55
CA VAL A 786 -43.16 -23.41 -14.54
C VAL A 786 -42.86 -22.93 -15.96
N SER A 787 -43.36 -21.75 -16.32
CA SER A 787 -43.04 -21.10 -17.59
C SER A 787 -42.77 -19.62 -17.35
N GLU A 788 -41.56 -19.18 -17.69
CA GLU A 788 -41.06 -17.82 -17.51
C GLU A 788 -40.83 -17.15 -18.86
N ILE A 789 -40.83 -15.82 -18.89
CA ILE A 789 -40.49 -15.02 -20.07
C ILE A 789 -39.41 -14.02 -19.66
N TRP A 790 -38.32 -14.00 -20.42
CA TRP A 790 -37.13 -13.21 -20.12
C TRP A 790 -36.80 -12.25 -21.26
N LEU A 791 -36.40 -11.02 -20.89
CA LEU A 791 -35.74 -10.05 -21.78
C LEU A 791 -34.25 -10.03 -21.43
N LEU A 792 -33.39 -10.05 -22.45
CA LEU A 792 -31.93 -9.99 -22.29
C LEU A 792 -31.35 -8.89 -23.18
N CYS A 793 -30.26 -8.27 -22.72
CA CYS A 793 -29.50 -7.25 -23.46
C CYS A 793 -28.04 -7.69 -23.60
N THR A 794 -27.47 -7.52 -24.80
CA THR A 794 -26.10 -7.96 -25.14
C THR A 794 -25.39 -6.93 -26.02
N GLY A 795 -24.15 -6.58 -25.67
CA GLY A 795 -23.30 -5.62 -26.41
C GLY A 795 -23.46 -4.17 -25.96
N GLY A 796 -22.50 -3.32 -26.33
CA GLY A 796 -22.56 -1.86 -26.12
C GLY A 796 -21.31 -1.25 -25.48
N HIS A 797 -20.59 -0.43 -26.25
CA HIS A 797 -19.72 0.64 -25.74
C HIS A 797 -20.07 1.95 -26.46
N ASP A 798 -20.08 3.06 -25.71
CA ASP A 798 -20.15 4.47 -26.13
C ASP A 798 -21.44 5.08 -26.76
N ASN A 799 -21.91 6.13 -26.08
CA ASN A 799 -22.49 7.40 -26.55
C ASN A 799 -23.84 7.47 -27.28
N THR A 800 -24.82 8.08 -26.60
CA THR A 800 -25.95 8.79 -27.22
C THR A 800 -25.57 10.23 -27.60
N ASN A 801 -25.56 10.53 -28.90
CA ASN A 801 -25.17 11.85 -29.47
C ASN A 801 -26.35 12.81 -29.68
N SER A 802 -26.09 14.13 -29.68
CA SER A 802 -26.93 15.13 -30.35
C SER A 802 -26.13 16.35 -30.87
N PHE A 803 -26.10 16.54 -32.19
CA PHE A 803 -25.59 17.68 -32.99
C PHE A 803 -26.77 18.25 -33.85
N PRO A 804 -26.69 19.33 -34.69
CA PRO A 804 -25.54 20.01 -35.35
C PRO A 804 -25.54 21.57 -35.18
N ASN A 805 -24.76 22.47 -35.85
CA ASN A 805 -24.08 22.55 -37.18
C ASN A 805 -22.86 23.57 -37.18
N PRO A 806 -21.89 23.53 -38.14
CA PRO A 806 -20.66 24.39 -38.22
C PRO A 806 -20.71 25.46 -39.38
N PRO A 807 -19.64 26.09 -39.99
CA PRO A 807 -18.14 26.11 -39.78
C PRO A 807 -17.35 27.48 -39.99
N GLU A 808 -16.01 27.49 -39.74
CA GLU A 808 -14.90 28.24 -40.45
C GLU A 808 -14.84 29.83 -40.51
N ILE A 809 -13.77 30.62 -40.87
CA ILE A 809 -12.34 30.45 -41.31
C ILE A 809 -11.41 31.71 -41.07
N LYS A 810 -10.06 31.53 -40.89
CA LYS A 810 -8.84 32.44 -41.06
C LYS A 810 -8.80 33.87 -40.41
N GLY A 811 -7.64 34.54 -40.18
CA GLY A 811 -6.21 34.35 -40.55
C GLY A 811 -5.18 35.18 -39.69
N GLU A 812 -3.94 35.43 -40.18
CA GLU A 812 -2.69 35.54 -39.34
C GLU A 812 -1.90 36.90 -39.26
N MET A 813 -0.96 36.97 -38.29
CA MET A 813 0.34 37.72 -38.07
C MET A 813 0.73 39.04 -38.83
N PHE A 814 1.63 39.90 -38.29
CA PHE A 814 3.13 39.86 -38.34
C PHE A 814 3.85 40.84 -37.36
N SER A 815 5.20 40.84 -37.30
CA SER A 815 6.03 41.55 -36.28
C SER A 815 7.11 42.53 -36.82
N ARG A 816 7.78 43.28 -35.91
CA ARG A 816 9.19 43.78 -36.03
C ARG A 816 9.74 44.27 -34.65
N ILE A 817 11.05 44.61 -34.57
CA ILE A 817 11.88 44.56 -33.35
C ILE A 817 12.63 45.89 -33.03
N ASN A 818 12.91 46.15 -31.73
CA ASN A 818 14.06 46.85 -31.10
C ASN A 818 13.78 48.05 -30.14
N MET A 819 14.65 48.18 -29.13
CA MET A 819 14.66 49.24 -28.08
C MET A 819 15.32 50.55 -28.54
N PRO A 820 15.07 51.69 -27.85
CA PRO A 820 16.15 52.28 -27.03
C PRO A 820 15.70 52.97 -25.72
N ILE A 821 16.66 53.54 -24.96
CA ILE A 821 16.53 54.17 -23.63
C ILE A 821 16.37 55.70 -23.73
N CYS A 822 15.65 56.35 -22.80
CA CYS A 822 15.96 57.73 -22.36
C CYS A 822 15.36 58.08 -20.97
N THR A 823 15.86 59.15 -20.33
CA THR A 823 15.55 59.56 -18.94
C THR A 823 14.96 60.98 -18.85
N ASN A 824 14.21 61.30 -17.79
CA ASN A 824 13.73 62.67 -17.49
C ASN A 824 13.98 63.09 -16.02
N LEU A 825 15.25 63.21 -15.60
CA LEU A 825 15.63 63.80 -14.31
C LEU A 825 15.91 65.31 -14.44
N GLY A 826 15.49 66.09 -13.43
CA GLY A 826 15.71 67.53 -13.35
C GLY A 826 16.59 67.95 -12.17
N VAL A 827 17.92 67.95 -12.39
CA VAL A 827 19.00 68.78 -11.77
C VAL A 827 19.08 69.05 -10.26
N HIS A 828 20.25 69.07 -9.60
CA HIS A 828 21.55 68.37 -9.75
C HIS A 828 22.42 68.63 -8.47
N LEU A 829 23.61 68.01 -8.36
CA LEU A 829 24.47 67.85 -7.15
C LEU A 829 25.26 69.10 -6.65
N ASN A 830 25.79 69.02 -5.41
CA ASN A 830 27.11 69.61 -5.02
C ASN A 830 27.78 68.86 -3.82
N GLY A 831 29.08 69.07 -3.58
CA GLY A 831 29.96 68.36 -2.60
C GLY A 831 29.88 68.83 -1.13
N ASP A 832 30.82 68.47 -0.23
CA ASP A 832 32.22 68.01 -0.45
C ASP A 832 32.85 67.28 0.77
N PHE A 833 34.13 66.88 0.65
CA PHE A 833 35.13 66.55 1.71
C PHE A 833 35.42 65.08 2.12
N SER A 834 36.58 64.90 2.78
CA SER A 834 37.45 63.72 2.63
C SER A 834 37.91 63.03 3.93
N LEU A 835 38.33 61.78 3.79
CA LEU A 835 39.12 61.02 4.78
C LEU A 835 40.43 61.73 5.19
N SER A 836 40.83 61.53 6.44
CA SER A 836 42.25 61.37 6.84
C SER A 836 42.36 60.05 7.62
N SER A 837 43.18 59.05 7.30
CA SER A 837 44.52 58.92 6.67
C SER A 837 45.63 58.62 7.68
N GLU A 838 45.59 57.41 8.26
CA GLU A 838 46.79 56.70 8.74
C GLU A 838 46.47 55.18 8.82
N GLY A 839 47.50 54.32 8.85
CA GLY A 839 47.32 52.87 9.08
C GLY A 839 47.44 51.93 7.87
N SER A 840 48.15 52.32 6.80
CA SER A 840 48.44 51.44 5.65
C SER A 840 49.42 50.29 5.99
N ASN A 841 48.95 49.22 6.67
CA ASN A 841 49.70 47.96 6.86
C ASN A 841 48.90 46.72 7.31
N ILE A 842 47.57 46.79 7.51
CA ILE A 842 46.86 45.83 8.38
C ILE A 842 46.32 44.57 7.64
N LEU A 843 46.01 44.64 6.35
CA LEU A 843 45.09 43.71 5.66
C LEU A 843 45.63 42.31 5.27
N GLN A 844 46.57 41.74 6.02
CA GLN A 844 46.86 40.29 5.98
C GLN A 844 46.38 39.52 7.23
N GLY A 845 45.86 40.22 8.26
CA GLY A 845 45.30 39.60 9.48
C GLY A 845 43.80 39.78 9.70
N ASP A 846 43.07 40.40 8.76
CA ASP A 846 41.81 41.11 9.06
C ASP A 846 40.52 40.51 8.45
N SER A 847 40.59 39.36 7.78
CA SER A 847 39.46 38.74 7.05
C SER A 847 38.29 38.22 7.92
N GLY A 848 38.27 38.56 9.20
CA GLY A 848 37.19 38.26 10.16
C GLY A 848 36.76 39.48 11.01
N LYS A 849 37.31 40.68 10.77
CA LYS A 849 36.91 41.88 11.53
C LYS A 849 35.62 42.48 10.99
N ARG A 850 34.66 42.71 11.88
CA ARG A 850 33.35 43.28 11.54
C ARG A 850 33.43 44.80 11.45
N VAL A 851 33.93 45.29 10.31
CA VAL A 851 34.25 46.71 10.06
C VAL A 851 33.76 47.24 8.70
N ILE A 852 33.13 46.41 7.87
CA ILE A 852 32.54 46.82 6.59
C ILE A 852 31.02 46.98 6.79
N PRO A 853 30.40 48.10 6.42
CA PRO A 853 28.95 48.25 6.52
C PRO A 853 28.23 47.35 5.49
N ASN A 854 27.08 46.81 5.87
CA ASN A 854 26.15 46.14 4.95
C ASN A 854 25.28 47.15 4.18
N ASN A 855 24.57 46.70 3.14
CA ASN A 855 23.88 47.57 2.17
C ASN A 855 22.78 48.47 2.76
N THR A 856 22.08 48.09 3.85
CA THR A 856 21.16 49.03 4.53
C THR A 856 21.84 49.91 5.58
N LEU A 857 23.16 49.79 5.75
CA LEU A 857 23.97 50.46 6.77
C LEU A 857 23.55 50.14 8.22
N SER A 858 22.85 49.01 8.42
CA SER A 858 22.31 48.58 9.71
C SER A 858 23.37 48.02 10.67
N ALA A 859 24.44 47.42 10.13
CA ALA A 859 25.49 46.79 10.91
C ALA A 859 26.85 46.81 10.20
N PHE A 860 27.91 46.83 11.01
CA PHE A 860 29.24 46.44 10.54
C PHE A 860 29.39 44.93 10.60
N VAL A 861 29.89 44.37 9.50
CA VAL A 861 30.09 42.94 9.24
C VAL A 861 31.49 42.73 8.64
N SER A 862 31.95 41.50 8.60
CA SER A 862 33.21 41.12 7.95
C SER A 862 33.01 41.02 6.44
N ALA A 863 34.06 41.28 5.65
CA ALA A 863 33.97 41.26 4.19
C ALA A 863 33.51 39.90 3.62
N ASN A 864 33.83 38.80 4.30
CA ASN A 864 33.37 37.45 3.95
C ASN A 864 31.91 37.13 4.35
N GLU A 865 31.25 37.98 5.14
CA GLU A 865 29.80 37.92 5.39
C GLU A 865 29.01 38.58 4.24
N LEU A 866 29.67 39.27 3.30
CA LEU A 866 29.07 40.09 2.24
C LEU A 866 29.19 39.53 0.82
N TYR A 867 28.21 39.90 -0.01
CA TYR A 867 28.05 39.49 -1.41
C TYR A 867 27.90 40.70 -2.34
N ASP A 868 28.29 40.53 -3.60
CA ASP A 868 28.08 41.51 -4.68
C ASP A 868 26.66 41.38 -5.27
N ILE A 869 25.89 42.48 -5.22
CA ILE A 869 24.49 42.52 -5.69
C ILE A 869 24.36 42.42 -7.22
N ASN A 870 25.42 42.67 -7.99
CA ASN A 870 25.43 42.46 -9.45
C ASN A 870 25.47 40.98 -9.84
N VAL A 871 25.80 40.07 -8.91
CA VAL A 871 25.81 38.64 -9.16
C VAL A 871 24.37 38.12 -9.07
N LEU A 872 23.75 37.87 -10.22
CA LEU A 872 22.36 37.43 -10.36
C LEU A 872 21.94 36.29 -9.42
N LEU A 873 22.83 35.32 -9.12
CA LEU A 873 22.53 34.29 -8.12
C LEU A 873 22.35 34.89 -6.72
N PHE A 874 23.31 35.67 -6.24
CA PHE A 874 23.23 36.29 -4.92
C PHE A 874 22.03 37.23 -4.83
N GLN A 875 21.74 37.98 -5.90
CA GLN A 875 20.53 38.80 -6.00
C GLN A 875 19.24 37.98 -5.87
N ASN A 876 19.12 36.83 -6.54
CA ASN A 876 17.91 35.99 -6.47
C ASN A 876 17.76 35.21 -5.15
N ILE A 877 18.87 34.81 -4.52
CA ILE A 877 18.84 34.03 -3.28
C ILE A 877 18.70 34.92 -2.03
N PHE A 878 19.32 36.11 -2.04
CA PHE A 878 19.39 37.00 -0.88
C PHE A 878 18.62 38.32 -1.04
N ALA A 879 17.69 38.43 -2.01
CA ALA A 879 16.99 39.66 -2.39
C ALA A 879 16.55 40.55 -1.20
N ASP A 880 15.93 39.94 -0.19
CA ASP A 880 15.37 40.65 0.98
C ASP A 880 16.29 40.64 2.22
N LYS A 881 17.57 40.22 2.05
CA LYS A 881 18.53 40.02 3.14
C LYS A 881 19.65 41.05 3.07
N ASP A 882 19.99 41.65 4.22
CA ASP A 882 21.05 42.66 4.34
C ASP A 882 22.46 42.04 4.36
N LYS A 883 22.77 41.32 3.27
CA LYS A 883 24.01 40.58 3.01
C LYS A 883 24.82 41.19 1.85
N PHE A 884 24.37 42.28 1.25
CA PHE A 884 25.05 42.91 0.12
C PHE A 884 26.03 44.00 0.58
N LEU A 885 27.05 44.26 -0.24
CA LEU A 885 27.90 45.45 -0.10
C LEU A 885 27.13 46.72 -0.57
N PRO A 886 27.24 47.87 0.13
CA PRO A 886 26.74 49.16 -0.35
C PRO A 886 27.23 49.52 -1.76
N LEU A 887 26.33 50.10 -2.56
CA LEU A 887 26.60 50.47 -3.96
C LEU A 887 27.76 51.46 -4.08
N GLU A 888 27.99 52.31 -3.09
CA GLU A 888 29.07 53.30 -3.04
C GLU A 888 30.45 52.61 -2.99
N LEU A 889 30.58 51.55 -2.19
CA LEU A 889 31.81 50.75 -2.07
C LEU A 889 31.99 49.78 -3.24
N LEU A 890 30.88 49.40 -3.88
CA LEU A 890 30.84 48.50 -5.03
C LEU A 890 31.26 49.19 -6.34
N ASN A 891 30.88 50.47 -6.50
CA ASN A 891 31.21 51.28 -7.67
C ASN A 891 32.67 51.81 -7.67
N ASP A 892 33.38 51.77 -6.54
CA ASP A 892 34.81 52.09 -6.48
C ASP A 892 35.66 50.84 -6.83
N PRO A 893 36.37 50.82 -7.97
CA PRO A 893 37.16 49.67 -8.38
C PRO A 893 38.43 49.46 -7.54
N VAL A 894 38.88 50.43 -6.75
CA VAL A 894 39.98 50.27 -5.78
C VAL A 894 39.44 49.62 -4.51
N CYS A 895 38.37 50.14 -3.93
CA CYS A 895 37.71 49.54 -2.76
C CYS A 895 37.23 48.11 -3.05
N LEU A 896 36.56 47.88 -4.18
CA LEU A 896 36.13 46.53 -4.59
C LEU A 896 37.31 45.54 -4.69
N ARG A 897 38.44 45.94 -5.29
CA ARG A 897 39.65 45.09 -5.35
C ARG A 897 40.30 44.86 -3.97
N ALA A 898 40.13 45.77 -3.01
CA ALA A 898 40.58 45.56 -1.63
C ALA A 898 39.64 44.60 -0.88
N LEU A 899 38.33 44.82 -0.97
CA LEU A 899 37.29 44.02 -0.31
C LEU A 899 37.30 42.56 -0.79
N VAL A 900 37.47 42.31 -2.09
CA VAL A 900 37.61 40.96 -2.66
C VAL A 900 38.88 40.26 -2.16
N ARG A 901 39.97 41.00 -1.89
CA ARG A 901 41.19 40.41 -1.29
C ARG A 901 41.05 40.02 0.17
N ILE A 902 40.06 40.56 0.90
CA ILE A 902 39.81 40.26 2.33
C ILE A 902 38.54 39.45 2.58
N GLY A 903 37.78 39.07 1.54
CA GLY A 903 36.73 38.05 1.62
C GLY A 903 35.45 38.27 0.82
N LEU A 904 35.24 39.45 0.20
CA LEU A 904 33.97 39.76 -0.47
C LEU A 904 33.65 38.80 -1.62
N LYS A 905 32.44 38.22 -1.57
CA LYS A 905 31.92 37.30 -2.59
C LYS A 905 31.42 38.07 -3.82
N SER A 906 32.35 38.45 -4.69
CA SER A 906 32.08 39.14 -5.97
C SER A 906 31.85 38.20 -7.17
N ARG A 907 31.91 36.89 -6.94
CA ARG A 907 31.66 35.83 -7.93
C ARG A 907 31.04 34.63 -7.21
N VAL A 908 30.30 33.79 -7.93
CA VAL A 908 29.91 32.48 -7.42
C VAL A 908 31.09 31.53 -7.58
N ASP A 909 31.74 31.18 -6.47
CA ASP A 909 32.61 30.02 -6.38
C ASP A 909 31.88 28.83 -5.73
N CYS A 910 32.55 27.69 -5.65
CA CYS A 910 32.03 26.46 -5.07
C CYS A 910 31.61 26.58 -3.59
N ASN A 911 32.25 27.43 -2.79
CA ASN A 911 31.88 27.65 -1.40
C ASN A 911 30.70 28.62 -1.29
N ALA A 912 30.70 29.70 -2.08
CA ALA A 912 29.57 30.63 -2.15
C ALA A 912 28.29 29.95 -2.66
N TYR A 913 28.40 29.00 -3.60
CA TYR A 913 27.26 28.17 -4.00
C TYR A 913 26.75 27.29 -2.85
N ILE A 914 27.63 26.63 -2.10
CA ILE A 914 27.26 25.83 -0.91
C ILE A 914 26.57 26.71 0.14
N GLU A 915 27.05 27.94 0.37
CA GLU A 915 26.40 28.89 1.27
C GLU A 915 25.02 29.31 0.75
N CYS A 916 24.82 29.52 -0.56
CA CYS A 916 23.49 29.74 -1.12
C CYS A 916 22.55 28.53 -0.92
N ALA A 917 23.05 27.30 -1.05
CA ALA A 917 22.27 26.09 -0.80
C ALA A 917 21.93 25.87 0.67
N GLN A 918 22.87 26.17 1.57
CA GLN A 918 22.62 26.18 3.01
C GLN A 918 21.65 27.30 3.40
N ASP A 919 21.73 28.48 2.79
CA ASP A 919 20.77 29.56 3.02
C ASP A 919 19.39 29.15 2.49
N ILE A 920 19.22 28.61 1.28
CA ILE A 920 17.91 28.11 0.81
C ILE A 920 17.36 27.01 1.70
N LYS A 921 18.20 26.09 2.23
CA LYS A 921 17.75 25.13 3.24
C LYS A 921 17.23 25.86 4.50
N LEU A 922 17.94 26.88 4.97
CA LEU A 922 17.47 27.75 6.07
C LEU A 922 16.21 28.55 5.68
N GLN A 923 16.02 28.95 4.43
CA GLN A 923 14.79 29.61 3.94
C GLN A 923 13.61 28.63 3.93
N ILE A 924 13.84 27.33 3.68
CA ILE A 924 12.82 26.27 3.81
C ILE A 924 12.54 25.96 5.28
N GLU A 925 13.55 25.95 6.15
CA GLU A 925 13.39 25.73 7.60
C GLU A 925 12.69 26.93 8.27
N ASN A 926 12.99 28.17 7.86
CA ASN A 926 12.35 29.40 8.33
C ASN A 926 11.03 29.75 7.60
N ASN A 927 10.77 29.12 6.45
CA ASN A 927 9.58 29.28 5.59
C ASN A 927 9.42 30.71 5.03
N GLU A 928 10.47 31.20 4.35
CA GLU A 928 10.43 32.48 3.63
C GLU A 928 9.54 32.39 2.37
N ASP A 929 8.72 33.42 2.14
CA ASP A 929 7.91 33.52 0.92
C ASP A 929 8.78 33.50 -0.35
N SER A 930 8.22 32.97 -1.43
CA SER A 930 8.91 32.70 -2.71
C SER A 930 10.04 31.65 -2.69
N VAL A 931 10.35 30.99 -1.55
CA VAL A 931 11.48 30.04 -1.47
C VAL A 931 11.44 28.91 -2.52
N LYS A 932 10.26 28.42 -2.93
CA LYS A 932 10.14 27.43 -4.03
C LYS A 932 10.75 27.95 -5.34
N ASN A 933 10.59 29.23 -5.66
CA ASN A 933 11.13 29.85 -6.86
C ASN A 933 12.64 30.12 -6.75
N ARG A 934 13.10 30.57 -5.58
CA ARG A 934 14.54 30.76 -5.30
C ARG A 934 15.30 29.43 -5.35
N ALA A 935 14.70 28.37 -4.80
CA ALA A 935 15.19 27.00 -4.88
C ALA A 935 15.27 26.49 -6.33
N LYS A 936 14.22 26.67 -7.15
CA LYS A 936 14.27 26.38 -8.59
C LYS A 936 15.42 27.12 -9.29
N TYR A 937 15.59 28.42 -9.00
CA TYR A 937 16.69 29.20 -9.56
C TYR A 937 18.07 28.66 -9.12
N LEU A 938 18.21 28.25 -7.87
CA LEU A 938 19.47 27.71 -7.33
C LEU A 938 19.87 26.36 -7.96
N VAL A 939 18.92 25.44 -8.18
CA VAL A 939 19.23 24.16 -8.86
C VAL A 939 19.50 24.42 -10.34
N ARG A 940 18.74 25.31 -10.99
CA ARG A 940 19.00 25.76 -12.38
C ARG A 940 20.38 26.40 -12.53
N TYR A 941 20.83 27.21 -11.57
CA TYR A 941 22.15 27.82 -11.63
C TYR A 941 23.26 26.76 -11.59
N LEU A 942 23.17 25.75 -10.72
CA LEU A 942 24.14 24.64 -10.66
C LEU A 942 24.16 23.85 -11.95
N TYR A 943 22.98 23.61 -12.53
CA TYR A 943 22.81 22.95 -13.82
C TYR A 943 23.49 23.71 -14.98
N GLU A 944 23.32 25.03 -15.04
CA GLU A 944 23.94 25.90 -16.05
C GLU A 944 25.46 26.13 -15.81
N ASN A 945 25.95 25.96 -14.57
CA ASN A 945 27.32 26.33 -14.17
C ASN A 945 28.15 25.17 -13.59
N THR A 946 27.79 23.90 -13.84
CA THR A 946 28.52 22.75 -13.29
C THR A 946 30.01 22.77 -13.69
N ASP A 947 30.27 23.01 -14.97
CA ASP A 947 31.63 22.95 -15.55
C ASP A 947 32.49 24.18 -15.18
N THR A 948 31.86 25.27 -14.75
CA THR A 948 32.54 26.50 -14.33
C THR A 948 32.81 26.53 -12.83
N LEU A 949 31.93 25.93 -12.00
CA LEU A 949 32.08 25.86 -10.54
C LEU A 949 33.20 24.92 -10.05
N ASN A 950 33.64 23.95 -10.86
CA ASN A 950 34.77 23.05 -10.58
C ASN A 950 34.74 22.42 -9.17
N LEU A 951 33.56 21.93 -8.77
CA LEU A 951 33.27 21.32 -7.47
C LEU A 951 34.05 20.01 -7.27
N ASN A 952 34.74 19.89 -6.12
CA ASN A 952 35.42 18.65 -5.73
C ASN A 952 34.47 17.64 -5.04
N ASP A 953 34.92 16.41 -4.84
CA ASP A 953 34.08 15.32 -4.29
C ASP A 953 33.53 15.61 -2.88
N GLU A 954 34.28 16.32 -2.03
CA GLU A 954 33.83 16.70 -0.68
C GLU A 954 32.74 17.79 -0.76
N GLN A 955 32.87 18.73 -1.70
CA GLN A 955 31.89 19.78 -1.96
C GLN A 955 30.61 19.20 -2.59
N TRP A 956 30.73 18.25 -3.52
CA TRP A 956 29.59 17.46 -4.00
C TRP A 956 28.92 16.69 -2.87
N ALA A 957 29.67 15.97 -2.04
CA ALA A 957 29.13 15.24 -0.88
C ALA A 957 28.37 16.15 0.09
N LYS A 958 28.76 17.42 0.25
CA LYS A 958 28.01 18.43 0.99
C LYS A 958 26.71 18.81 0.29
N ILE A 959 26.77 19.24 -0.98
CA ILE A 959 25.59 19.66 -1.77
C ILE A 959 24.54 18.54 -1.83
N LEU A 960 24.96 17.29 -2.07
CA LEU A 960 24.11 16.10 -2.18
C LEU A 960 23.22 15.84 -0.95
N GLN A 961 23.61 16.31 0.24
CA GLN A 961 22.85 16.09 1.48
C GLN A 961 21.90 17.25 1.84
N ILE A 962 21.99 18.39 1.16
CA ILE A 962 21.17 19.57 1.46
C ILE A 962 19.76 19.37 0.90
N LYS A 963 18.74 19.57 1.76
CA LYS A 963 17.32 19.48 1.41
C LYS A 963 16.80 20.81 0.84
N PHE A 964 17.24 21.15 -0.37
CA PHE A 964 16.89 22.41 -1.04
C PHE A 964 16.14 22.25 -2.36
N VAL A 965 15.84 21.02 -2.78
CA VAL A 965 15.23 20.74 -4.09
C VAL A 965 13.71 20.70 -3.95
N PRO A 966 12.95 21.54 -4.68
CA PRO A 966 11.51 21.37 -4.84
C PRO A 966 11.27 20.02 -5.52
N SER A 967 10.38 19.21 -4.97
CA SER A 967 10.17 17.85 -5.46
C SER A 967 8.71 17.46 -5.34
N GLU A 968 8.11 17.08 -6.46
CA GLU A 968 6.77 16.53 -6.50
C GLU A 968 6.86 15.01 -6.68
N LYS A 969 5.96 14.29 -6.02
CA LYS A 969 5.75 12.86 -6.26
C LYS A 969 4.61 12.76 -7.26
N ASN A 970 4.89 12.40 -8.51
CA ASN A 970 3.86 12.22 -9.54
C ASN A 970 3.06 10.91 -9.36
N LEU A 971 2.65 10.60 -8.13
CA LEU A 971 1.75 9.49 -7.82
C LEU A 971 0.38 9.70 -8.52
N ASP A 972 -0.11 10.93 -8.55
CA ASP A 972 -1.51 11.24 -8.88
C ASP A 972 -1.95 10.88 -10.31
N GLN A 973 -1.02 10.80 -11.27
CA GLN A 973 -1.35 10.33 -12.62
C GLN A 973 -1.66 8.83 -12.67
N PHE A 974 -1.09 8.06 -11.74
CA PHE A 974 -0.82 6.63 -11.90
C PHE A 974 -1.59 5.70 -10.95
N TYR A 975 -2.74 6.11 -10.37
CA TYR A 975 -3.58 5.23 -9.52
C TYR A 975 -5.07 5.26 -9.81
N LYS A 976 -5.73 4.09 -9.71
CA LYS A 976 -7.19 4.00 -9.58
C LYS A 976 -7.68 4.16 -8.14
N ASN A 977 -6.93 3.76 -7.11
CA ASN A 977 -7.16 4.12 -5.68
C ASN A 977 -5.82 4.36 -4.95
N PRO A 978 -5.75 5.23 -3.91
CA PRO A 978 -4.48 5.79 -3.44
C PRO A 978 -4.13 5.45 -1.98
N GLU A 979 -4.65 4.36 -1.41
CA GLU A 979 -4.50 4.04 0.03
C GLU A 979 -3.02 3.82 0.46
N ILE A 980 -2.08 3.91 -0.49
CA ILE A 980 -0.64 3.78 -0.29
C ILE A 980 0.09 5.06 -0.77
N THR A 981 0.46 5.90 0.20
CA THR A 981 1.54 6.92 0.18
C THR A 981 1.31 8.35 -0.36
N SER A 982 0.08 8.89 -0.29
CA SER A 982 -0.17 10.35 -0.22
C SER A 982 -0.79 10.77 1.12
N GLY A 983 -0.23 10.27 2.23
CA GLY A 983 -0.70 10.58 3.58
C GLY A 983 -0.47 12.03 4.00
N PHE A 984 -1.52 12.67 4.55
CA PHE A 984 -1.39 13.85 5.39
C PHE A 984 -0.73 13.48 6.72
N GLU A 985 0.60 13.38 6.72
CA GLU A 985 1.38 13.09 7.93
C GLU A 985 1.23 14.21 8.98
N THR A 986 1.07 13.83 10.25
CA THR A 986 1.48 14.68 11.37
C THR A 986 2.99 14.93 11.25
N LEU A 987 3.36 16.13 10.79
CA LEU A 987 4.70 16.52 10.35
C LEU A 987 5.73 16.57 11.50
N GLY A 988 6.13 15.40 12.00
CA GLY A 988 7.16 15.21 13.02
C GLY A 988 8.61 15.23 12.51
N SER A 989 8.82 15.39 11.19
CA SER A 989 10.14 15.28 10.54
C SER A 989 10.51 16.49 9.65
N LEU A 990 10.80 17.62 10.29
CA LEU A 990 11.62 18.73 9.76
C LEU A 990 12.60 19.17 10.84
#